data_AF-A0A6V8IE02-F1
#
_entry.id   AF-A0A6V8IE02-F1
#
_cell.length_a   1.000
_cell.length_b   1.000
_cell.length_c   1.000
_cell.angle_alpha   90.00
_cell.angle_beta   90.00
_cell.angle_gamma   90.00
#
_symmetry.space_group_name_H-M   'P 1'
#
loop_
_entity.id
_entity.type
_entity.pdbx_description
1 polymer ?
#
loop_
_entity_poly.entity_id
_entity_poly.type
_entity_poly.pdbx_seq_one_letter_code
_entity_poly.pdbx_strand_id
1 'polypeptide(L)'
;MIDLALGKPATQSSKHPDILLPLTVDAANANRPDRSDAHFQTAAEWFPWWQVDLEEPCVISDVVLYNSSFWPVRARMFSILVSQDGQTWKDVFSKTDHSVFGDNDDTAYKVVFPEPVIGRFVRVRLDNWDHLHLKSVRVYGEPCRATLSTNVPETLSSSPEGVVVFATNYNEEDRFLPVYIDNFLNFTFENCHIFINFPKSRQIPTDLLTPNPRVHVFNGVIERKKWGGTLLLGHMESYGEALRTLGKIDYFCTCASNGLFVRPFDFTAAVRRLELKDEAPVGMTRHYLIDVPLDDVPRGEAWVWDNLQEAENFREYLIKEADVLFMSINQIEGLFAPSEEWGTLYERINILKRCDEYFLNPTQKTLALEEFLPVTFFRSFGSGRFTNICHMLWEPIREVAFPELLEFVRKLPIHMCQVKWFSRDPDSTPTAALSHAWSRALLETLSNEETPEAYHDRFLNRVLTQSFSDAVRKNEVYTPLTRLWRSDARWGRVQWIYSSLLPQGEKTKVSPAFPGTPMQEDGISSAWVLSADPMHDGLQYEAVVAEEPSNTTLSLQVSREGEAFGRHEWGDTRAILFLSPLAGEKAQVFRLSLRRPFEHAHEQLMHNVRRSDGRSNFSWPLIMQEDEGNMRHFYFLRPQNHKGEIWIGIPAFLRTSISMELAFGIASV
;
A
#
# COMPACT_ATOMS: atom_id res chain seq x y z
N MET A 1 25.32 -16.25 -34.04
CA MET A 1 25.10 -15.60 -32.72
C MET A 1 25.55 -16.58 -31.66
N ILE A 2 26.22 -16.08 -30.62
CA ILE A 2 26.72 -16.91 -29.52
C ILE A 2 25.87 -16.66 -28.28
N ASP A 3 25.78 -17.64 -27.38
CA ASP A 3 25.20 -17.41 -26.05
C ASP A 3 26.21 -16.63 -25.20
N LEU A 4 25.97 -15.33 -25.09
CA LEU A 4 26.79 -14.37 -24.36
C LEU A 4 26.74 -14.60 -22.84
N ALA A 5 25.65 -15.19 -22.33
CA ALA A 5 25.47 -15.40 -20.90
C ALA A 5 26.16 -16.68 -20.39
N LEU A 6 26.51 -17.62 -21.27
CA LEU A 6 27.02 -18.94 -20.92
C LEU A 6 28.24 -18.86 -19.99
N GLY A 7 28.09 -19.39 -18.77
CA GLY A 7 29.16 -19.46 -17.76
C GLY A 7 29.56 -18.12 -17.11
N LYS A 8 28.90 -17.02 -17.47
CA LYS A 8 29.21 -15.67 -16.98
C LYS A 8 28.77 -15.44 -15.52
N PRO A 9 29.31 -14.41 -14.84
CA PRO A 9 28.86 -14.04 -13.50
C PRO A 9 27.38 -13.66 -13.48
N ALA A 10 26.63 -14.24 -12.53
CA ALA A 10 25.21 -13.95 -12.33
C ALA A 10 24.90 -13.67 -10.86
N THR A 11 23.82 -12.95 -10.63
CA THR A 11 23.28 -12.59 -9.31
C THR A 11 21.76 -12.48 -9.36
N GLN A 12 21.10 -12.31 -8.21
CA GLN A 12 19.64 -12.24 -8.09
C GLN A 12 19.23 -11.38 -6.90
N SER A 13 17.96 -10.98 -6.83
CA SER A 13 17.43 -10.11 -5.77
C SER A 13 17.50 -10.73 -4.38
N SER A 14 17.26 -12.03 -4.29
CA SER A 14 17.30 -12.82 -3.06
C SER A 14 17.50 -14.29 -3.41
N LYS A 15 17.59 -15.15 -2.41
CA LYS A 15 17.58 -16.61 -2.60
C LYS A 15 16.57 -17.24 -1.65
N HIS A 16 15.97 -18.35 -2.05
CA HIS A 16 15.09 -19.10 -1.18
C HIS A 16 15.80 -19.43 0.15
N PRO A 17 15.16 -19.27 1.32
CA PRO A 17 15.83 -19.44 2.62
C PRO A 17 16.52 -20.81 2.80
N ASP A 18 15.95 -21.86 2.21
CA ASP A 18 16.49 -23.23 2.28
C ASP A 18 17.72 -23.46 1.37
N ILE A 19 18.03 -22.51 0.47
CA ILE A 19 19.21 -22.61 -0.41
C ILE A 19 20.46 -22.16 0.36
N LEU A 20 21.30 -23.14 0.69
CA LEU A 20 22.56 -22.91 1.41
C LEU A 20 23.68 -22.34 0.53
N LEU A 21 23.55 -22.42 -0.80
CA LEU A 21 24.53 -21.89 -1.73
C LEU A 21 24.67 -20.36 -1.62
N PRO A 22 25.85 -19.77 -1.85
CA PRO A 22 25.99 -18.33 -2.02
C PRO A 22 25.06 -17.82 -3.13
N LEU A 23 24.55 -16.59 -2.97
CA LEU A 23 23.55 -16.00 -3.89
C LEU A 23 24.01 -15.98 -5.36
N THR A 24 25.28 -15.69 -5.61
CA THR A 24 25.87 -15.70 -6.96
C THR A 24 26.06 -17.10 -7.54
N VAL A 25 26.28 -18.11 -6.69
CA VAL A 25 26.42 -19.51 -7.12
C VAL A 25 25.07 -20.08 -7.53
N ASP A 26 24.02 -19.78 -6.78
CA ASP A 26 22.65 -20.16 -7.13
C ASP A 26 22.19 -19.50 -8.44
N ALA A 27 22.37 -18.18 -8.55
CA ALA A 27 22.04 -17.44 -9.77
C ALA A 27 22.78 -17.98 -11.01
N ALA A 28 24.05 -18.35 -10.88
CA ALA A 28 24.86 -18.89 -11.99
C ALA A 28 24.41 -20.29 -12.47
N ASN A 29 23.43 -20.94 -11.84
CA ASN A 29 22.83 -22.14 -12.40
C ASN A 29 22.02 -21.83 -13.67
N ALA A 30 21.39 -20.64 -13.76
CA ALA A 30 20.53 -20.28 -14.89
C ALA A 30 21.27 -20.22 -16.24
N ASN A 31 22.57 -19.92 -16.24
CA ASN A 31 23.39 -19.78 -17.43
C ASN A 31 24.42 -20.91 -17.59
N ARG A 32 24.13 -22.09 -17.01
CA ARG A 32 24.93 -23.31 -17.10
C ARG A 32 24.05 -24.52 -17.48
N PRO A 33 23.66 -24.62 -18.76
CA PRO A 33 22.67 -25.60 -19.23
C PRO A 33 23.16 -27.05 -19.22
N ASP A 34 24.43 -27.30 -18.92
CA ASP A 34 25.05 -28.64 -18.84
C ASP A 34 24.70 -29.42 -17.56
N ARG A 35 24.04 -28.77 -16.61
CA ARG A 35 23.56 -29.39 -15.37
C ARG A 35 22.06 -29.69 -15.46
N SER A 36 21.70 -30.97 -15.43
CA SER A 36 20.30 -31.41 -15.56
C SER A 36 19.37 -30.93 -14.44
N ASP A 37 19.93 -30.53 -13.29
CA ASP A 37 19.26 -30.01 -12.11
C ASP A 37 19.48 -28.51 -11.88
N ALA A 38 20.19 -27.82 -12.79
CA ALA A 38 20.45 -26.40 -12.64
C ALA A 38 19.17 -25.57 -12.78
N HIS A 39 18.83 -24.90 -11.68
CA HIS A 39 17.85 -23.83 -11.59
C HIS A 39 18.34 -22.85 -10.52
N PHE A 40 17.78 -21.66 -10.53
CA PHE A 40 17.91 -20.71 -9.41
C PHE A 40 16.54 -20.48 -8.81
N GLN A 41 16.50 -20.06 -7.55
CA GLN A 41 15.23 -19.70 -6.92
C GLN A 41 15.41 -18.55 -5.92
N THR A 42 14.67 -17.48 -6.18
CA THR A 42 14.54 -16.34 -5.25
C THR A 42 13.60 -16.68 -4.07
N ALA A 43 13.63 -15.86 -3.01
CA ALA A 43 12.55 -15.86 -2.03
C ALA A 43 11.24 -15.34 -2.66
N ALA A 44 10.10 -15.56 -2.01
CA ALA A 44 8.87 -14.89 -2.41
C ALA A 44 8.97 -13.42 -2.00
N GLU A 45 8.93 -12.53 -2.99
CA GLU A 45 9.07 -11.08 -2.78
C GLU A 45 8.38 -10.31 -3.91
N TRP A 46 8.25 -8.99 -3.77
CA TRP A 46 7.74 -8.15 -4.87
C TRP A 46 8.86 -7.92 -5.89
N PHE A 47 8.54 -8.14 -7.16
CA PHE A 47 9.43 -7.87 -8.29
C PHE A 47 10.81 -8.55 -8.19
N PRO A 48 10.89 -9.87 -7.87
CA PRO A 48 12.16 -10.59 -7.80
C PRO A 48 12.83 -10.59 -9.17
N TRP A 49 14.17 -10.59 -9.18
CA TRP A 49 14.93 -10.55 -10.41
C TRP A 49 16.16 -11.44 -10.38
N TRP A 50 16.58 -11.85 -11.58
CA TRP A 50 17.84 -12.51 -11.89
C TRP A 50 18.61 -11.67 -12.90
N GLN A 51 19.94 -11.65 -12.79
CA GLN A 51 20.81 -10.83 -13.62
C GLN A 51 22.10 -11.55 -13.99
N VAL A 52 22.58 -11.29 -15.20
CA VAL A 52 23.92 -11.69 -15.67
C VAL A 52 24.74 -10.47 -16.07
N ASP A 53 26.02 -10.48 -15.71
CA ASP A 53 27.06 -9.58 -16.25
C ASP A 53 27.73 -10.26 -17.44
N LEU A 54 27.56 -9.72 -18.65
CA LEU A 54 28.20 -10.25 -19.86
C LEU A 54 29.72 -9.94 -19.91
N GLU A 55 30.22 -9.17 -18.93
CA GLU A 55 31.59 -8.70 -18.72
C GLU A 55 32.04 -7.56 -19.65
N GLU A 56 31.41 -7.42 -20.83
CA GLU A 56 31.64 -6.34 -21.79
C GLU A 56 30.32 -5.87 -22.44
N PRO A 57 30.26 -4.65 -23.01
CA PRO A 57 29.12 -4.21 -23.79
C PRO A 57 28.89 -5.11 -25.01
N CYS A 58 27.67 -5.61 -25.16
CA CYS A 58 27.26 -6.49 -26.24
C CYS A 58 26.06 -5.93 -27.01
N VAL A 59 25.98 -6.31 -28.28
CA VAL A 59 24.77 -6.19 -29.08
C VAL A 59 23.95 -7.46 -28.87
N ILE A 60 22.81 -7.32 -28.19
CA ILE A 60 21.89 -8.39 -27.81
C ILE A 60 20.78 -8.47 -28.88
N SER A 61 20.61 -9.66 -29.45
CA SER A 61 19.61 -9.94 -30.48
C SER A 61 18.41 -10.70 -29.93
N ASP A 62 18.66 -11.66 -29.03
CA ASP A 62 17.62 -12.55 -28.53
C ASP A 62 17.84 -12.92 -27.06
N VAL A 63 16.75 -13.13 -26.33
CA VAL A 63 16.78 -13.74 -25.00
C VAL A 63 15.82 -14.92 -24.99
N VAL A 64 16.29 -16.07 -24.51
CA VAL A 64 15.49 -17.29 -24.38
C VAL A 64 15.40 -17.71 -22.93
N LEU A 65 14.16 -17.82 -22.44
CA LEU A 65 13.85 -18.23 -21.07
C LEU A 65 13.26 -19.64 -21.07
N TYR A 66 13.87 -20.52 -20.27
CA TYR A 66 13.38 -21.87 -20.02
C TYR A 66 12.78 -21.90 -18.62
N ASN A 67 11.49 -22.17 -18.53
CA ASN A 67 10.76 -22.19 -17.27
C ASN A 67 11.16 -23.39 -16.39
N SER A 68 10.74 -23.38 -15.14
CA SER A 68 10.84 -24.54 -14.26
C SER A 68 9.78 -25.60 -14.61
N SER A 69 10.14 -26.88 -14.57
CA SER A 69 9.20 -28.00 -14.72
C SER A 69 8.30 -28.25 -13.49
N PHE A 70 8.59 -27.64 -12.34
CA PHE A 70 7.85 -27.85 -11.08
C PHE A 70 6.67 -26.89 -10.91
N TRP A 71 6.92 -25.58 -11.06
CA TRP A 71 5.91 -24.52 -10.86
C TRP A 71 5.91 -23.47 -11.98
N PRO A 72 5.61 -23.87 -13.23
CA PRO A 72 5.73 -22.98 -14.38
C PRO A 72 4.77 -21.78 -14.34
N VAL A 73 3.70 -21.85 -13.55
CA VAL A 73 2.69 -20.80 -13.41
C VAL A 73 3.23 -19.53 -12.74
N ARG A 74 4.38 -19.58 -12.07
CA ARG A 74 4.96 -18.44 -11.35
C ARG A 74 5.51 -17.39 -12.31
N ALA A 75 6.12 -17.82 -13.41
CA ALA A 75 6.78 -16.95 -14.39
C ALA A 75 5.85 -16.46 -15.52
N ARG A 76 4.59 -16.10 -15.21
CA ARG A 76 3.63 -15.65 -16.24
C ARG A 76 3.90 -14.25 -16.77
N MET A 77 4.27 -13.34 -15.88
CA MET A 77 4.52 -11.92 -16.19
C MET A 77 5.93 -11.54 -15.79
N PHE A 78 6.69 -11.01 -16.73
CA PHE A 78 8.07 -10.59 -16.48
C PHE A 78 8.52 -9.50 -17.46
N SER A 79 9.54 -8.76 -17.05
CA SER A 79 10.24 -7.78 -17.86
C SER A 79 11.69 -8.20 -18.07
N ILE A 80 12.23 -7.91 -19.26
CA ILE A 80 13.66 -7.99 -19.55
C ILE A 80 14.20 -6.56 -19.56
N LEU A 81 15.25 -6.34 -18.78
CA LEU A 81 15.94 -5.07 -18.67
C LEU A 81 17.41 -5.22 -19.06
N VAL A 82 17.99 -4.16 -19.58
CA VAL A 82 19.43 -4.07 -19.88
C VAL A 82 20.06 -2.86 -19.22
N SER A 83 21.36 -2.94 -18.99
CA SER A 83 22.15 -1.86 -18.40
C SER A 83 23.59 -1.88 -18.94
N GLN A 84 24.25 -0.72 -18.97
CA GLN A 84 25.67 -0.58 -19.31
C GLN A 84 26.57 -0.64 -18.08
N ASP A 85 26.09 -0.11 -16.95
CA ASP A 85 26.82 0.12 -15.70
C ASP A 85 26.37 -0.84 -14.57
N GLY A 86 25.28 -1.56 -14.77
CA GLY A 86 24.65 -2.41 -13.77
C GLY A 86 23.73 -1.64 -12.82
N GLN A 87 23.62 -0.32 -13.02
CA GLN A 87 22.96 0.63 -12.13
C GLN A 87 21.71 1.25 -12.75
N THR A 88 21.88 1.78 -13.96
CA THR A 88 20.81 2.40 -14.72
C THR A 88 20.19 1.33 -15.61
N TRP A 89 18.93 1.02 -15.35
CA TRP A 89 18.21 -0.06 -16.04
C TRP A 89 17.21 0.47 -17.04
N LYS A 90 17.16 -0.18 -18.20
CA LYS A 90 16.25 0.11 -19.30
C LYS A 90 15.45 -1.15 -19.61
N ASP A 91 14.13 -1.13 -19.36
CA ASP A 91 13.23 -2.19 -19.82
C ASP A 91 13.24 -2.24 -21.36
N VAL A 92 13.41 -3.42 -21.95
CA VAL A 92 13.48 -3.63 -23.41
C VAL A 92 12.41 -4.57 -23.92
N PHE A 93 11.79 -5.33 -23.03
CA PHE A 93 10.69 -6.22 -23.35
C PHE A 93 9.88 -6.50 -22.09
N SER A 94 8.57 -6.73 -22.25
CA SER A 94 7.71 -7.23 -21.18
C SER A 94 6.73 -8.25 -21.71
N LYS A 95 6.57 -9.34 -20.96
CA LYS A 95 5.50 -10.30 -21.13
C LYS A 95 4.41 -9.96 -20.12
N THR A 96 3.28 -9.50 -20.61
CA THR A 96 2.15 -9.05 -19.79
C THR A 96 0.91 -9.93 -19.95
N ASP A 97 0.93 -10.84 -20.91
CA ASP A 97 -0.07 -11.89 -21.03
C ASP A 97 0.15 -12.97 -19.95
N HIS A 98 -0.89 -13.69 -19.57
CA HIS A 98 -0.82 -14.69 -18.50
C HIS A 98 -0.56 -16.12 -18.99
N SER A 99 -0.19 -16.31 -20.26
CA SER A 99 0.16 -17.63 -20.78
C SER A 99 1.40 -18.19 -20.09
N VAL A 100 1.42 -19.52 -19.94
CA VAL A 100 2.55 -20.27 -19.36
C VAL A 100 3.45 -20.78 -20.48
N PHE A 101 4.76 -20.61 -20.33
CA PHE A 101 5.77 -21.18 -21.22
C PHE A 101 6.53 -22.32 -20.54
N GLY A 102 7.15 -23.19 -21.32
CA GLY A 102 7.79 -24.44 -20.86
C GLY A 102 9.32 -24.36 -20.73
N ASP A 103 9.93 -25.54 -20.57
CA ASP A 103 11.30 -25.73 -20.10
C ASP A 103 12.25 -26.35 -21.16
N ASN A 104 11.79 -26.43 -22.41
CA ASN A 104 12.49 -27.03 -23.55
C ASN A 104 12.40 -26.12 -24.79
N ASP A 105 13.19 -26.41 -25.83
CA ASP A 105 13.34 -25.53 -26.99
C ASP A 105 12.04 -25.27 -27.79
N ASP A 106 11.07 -26.17 -27.70
CA ASP A 106 9.78 -26.05 -28.40
C ASP A 106 8.78 -25.18 -27.63
N THR A 107 8.95 -25.07 -26.31
CA THR A 107 7.98 -24.41 -25.40
C THR A 107 8.57 -23.24 -24.62
N ALA A 108 9.88 -23.00 -24.71
CA ALA A 108 10.58 -21.88 -24.08
C ALA A 108 10.07 -20.53 -24.61
N TYR A 109 10.17 -19.50 -23.78
CA TYR A 109 9.81 -18.14 -24.20
C TYR A 109 10.99 -17.50 -24.92
N LYS A 110 10.80 -17.17 -26.21
CA LYS A 110 11.83 -16.58 -27.07
C LYS A 110 11.48 -15.14 -27.37
N VAL A 111 12.33 -14.24 -26.92
CA VAL A 111 12.24 -12.80 -27.21
C VAL A 111 13.27 -12.47 -28.28
N VAL A 112 12.81 -12.05 -29.45
CA VAL A 112 13.64 -11.55 -30.54
C VAL A 112 13.48 -10.05 -30.59
N PHE A 113 14.56 -9.29 -30.44
CA PHE A 113 14.48 -7.83 -30.49
C PHE A 113 14.44 -7.35 -31.95
N PRO A 114 13.46 -6.52 -32.34
CA PRO A 114 13.36 -6.01 -33.70
C PRO A 114 14.51 -5.05 -34.05
N GLU A 115 15.04 -4.36 -33.04
CA GLU A 115 16.21 -3.50 -33.14
C GLU A 115 17.31 -4.00 -32.19
N PRO A 116 18.61 -3.89 -32.55
CA PRO A 116 19.68 -4.36 -31.69
C PRO A 116 19.70 -3.63 -30.35
N VAL A 117 19.65 -4.39 -29.25
CA VAL A 117 19.70 -3.85 -27.89
C VAL A 117 21.15 -3.87 -27.41
N ILE A 118 21.70 -2.72 -27.02
CA ILE A 118 23.07 -2.65 -26.52
C ILE A 118 23.07 -2.65 -24.98
N GLY A 119 23.80 -3.58 -24.37
CA GLY A 119 23.92 -3.70 -22.92
C GLY A 119 25.08 -4.60 -22.50
N ARG A 120 25.60 -4.36 -21.29
CA ARG A 120 26.55 -5.26 -20.62
C ARG A 120 25.85 -6.18 -19.62
N PHE A 121 24.81 -5.69 -18.97
CA PHE A 121 24.04 -6.46 -18.01
C PHE A 121 22.65 -6.75 -18.56
N VAL A 122 22.14 -7.96 -18.32
CA VAL A 122 20.78 -8.37 -18.66
C VAL A 122 20.09 -8.85 -17.40
N ARG A 123 18.88 -8.37 -17.16
CA ARG A 123 18.06 -8.72 -15.99
C ARG A 123 16.69 -9.22 -16.44
N VAL A 124 16.23 -10.30 -15.82
CA VAL A 124 14.86 -10.81 -15.92
C VAL A 124 14.19 -10.54 -14.58
N ARG A 125 13.08 -9.80 -14.57
CA ARG A 125 12.33 -9.42 -13.36
C ARG A 125 10.91 -9.95 -13.47
N LEU A 126 10.38 -10.65 -12.46
CA LEU A 126 8.94 -10.91 -12.41
C LEU A 126 8.19 -9.61 -12.11
N ASP A 127 7.01 -9.44 -12.68
CA ASP A 127 6.20 -8.23 -12.48
C ASP A 127 5.03 -8.45 -11.50
N ASN A 128 5.22 -9.36 -10.53
CA ASN A 128 4.27 -9.72 -9.48
C ASN A 128 4.98 -10.16 -8.17
N TRP A 129 4.21 -10.59 -7.16
CA TRP A 129 4.70 -11.27 -5.96
C TRP A 129 4.76 -12.78 -6.20
N ASP A 130 5.97 -13.35 -6.28
CA ASP A 130 6.19 -14.79 -6.26
C ASP A 130 7.69 -15.08 -6.10
N HIS A 131 8.08 -16.34 -6.24
CA HIS A 131 9.44 -16.75 -6.50
C HIS A 131 9.74 -16.66 -8.01
N LEU A 132 10.76 -15.90 -8.40
CA LEU A 132 11.40 -16.09 -9.70
C LEU A 132 12.21 -17.40 -9.66
N HIS A 133 11.80 -18.33 -10.52
CA HIS A 133 12.38 -19.65 -10.66
C HIS A 133 12.40 -20.05 -12.13
N LEU A 134 13.58 -20.01 -12.76
CA LEU A 134 13.78 -20.46 -14.13
C LEU A 134 14.87 -21.54 -14.17
N LYS A 135 14.75 -22.44 -15.15
CA LYS A 135 15.73 -23.48 -15.42
C LYS A 135 16.95 -22.90 -16.14
N SER A 136 16.72 -22.07 -17.16
CA SER A 136 17.81 -21.44 -17.89
C SER A 136 17.43 -20.11 -18.52
N VAL A 137 18.42 -19.21 -18.60
CA VAL A 137 18.35 -17.93 -19.31
C VAL A 137 19.53 -17.87 -20.28
N ARG A 138 19.24 -17.76 -21.57
CA ARG A 138 20.24 -17.64 -22.63
C ARG A 138 20.13 -16.28 -23.30
N VAL A 139 21.27 -15.63 -23.53
CA VAL A 139 21.32 -14.29 -24.12
C VAL A 139 22.15 -14.40 -25.40
N TYR A 140 21.51 -14.28 -26.56
CA TYR A 140 22.20 -14.37 -27.84
C TYR A 140 22.56 -12.99 -28.38
N GLY A 141 23.73 -12.93 -29.03
CA GLY A 141 24.20 -11.72 -29.67
C GLY A 141 25.67 -11.79 -30.07
N GLU A 142 26.34 -10.64 -30.06
CA GLU A 142 27.77 -10.49 -30.30
C GLU A 142 28.39 -9.36 -29.46
N PRO A 143 29.69 -9.45 -29.09
CA PRO A 143 30.40 -8.35 -28.44
C PRO A 143 30.44 -7.09 -29.33
N CYS A 144 30.31 -5.91 -28.74
CA CYS A 144 30.47 -4.65 -29.47
C CYS A 144 31.92 -4.50 -29.96
N ARG A 145 32.18 -4.67 -31.26
CA ARG A 145 33.48 -4.34 -31.84
C ARG A 145 33.66 -2.82 -31.84
N ALA A 146 34.69 -2.33 -31.16
CA ALA A 146 34.97 -0.91 -30.98
C ALA A 146 35.24 -0.18 -32.31
N THR A 147 34.18 0.26 -32.99
CA THR A 147 34.12 1.42 -33.89
C THR A 147 32.65 1.85 -34.07
N LEU A 148 32.02 2.28 -33.00
CA LEU A 148 30.96 3.28 -33.07
C LEU A 148 31.37 4.37 -32.09
N SER A 149 31.81 5.51 -32.63
CA SER A 149 32.07 6.69 -31.82
C SER A 149 30.81 6.97 -31.00
N THR A 150 31.00 7.13 -29.70
CA THR A 150 30.01 7.56 -28.73
C THR A 150 29.44 8.92 -29.15
N ASN A 151 28.42 8.89 -29.99
CA ASN A 151 27.46 9.96 -30.20
C ASN A 151 26.07 9.33 -30.06
N VAL A 152 25.79 8.79 -28.88
CA VAL A 152 24.43 8.91 -28.35
C VAL A 152 24.49 10.17 -27.50
N PRO A 153 23.66 11.19 -27.73
CA PRO A 153 23.58 12.30 -26.80
C PRO A 153 23.08 11.75 -25.46
N GLU A 154 24.00 11.49 -24.53
CA GLU A 154 23.70 11.50 -23.10
C GLU A 154 23.47 12.96 -22.70
N THR A 155 22.29 13.45 -23.04
CA THR A 155 21.68 14.59 -22.39
C THR A 155 20.18 14.36 -22.35
N LEU A 156 19.71 13.61 -21.36
CA LEU A 156 18.40 13.87 -20.77
C LEU A 156 18.61 14.72 -19.52
N SER A 157 19.17 15.90 -19.78
CA SER A 157 19.14 17.08 -18.92
C SER A 157 18.17 18.10 -19.55
N SER A 158 17.06 17.62 -20.09
CA SER A 158 15.90 18.47 -20.37
C SER A 158 14.91 18.24 -19.24
N SER A 159 14.39 19.32 -18.68
CA SER A 159 13.13 19.28 -17.94
C SER A 159 12.13 18.40 -18.71
N PRO A 160 11.33 17.55 -18.04
CA PRO A 160 10.30 16.76 -18.71
C PRO A 160 9.49 17.64 -19.66
N GLU A 161 9.56 17.39 -20.97
CA GLU A 161 8.75 18.14 -21.93
C GLU A 161 7.32 17.61 -21.88
N GLY A 162 6.36 18.50 -21.61
CA GLY A 162 4.93 18.19 -21.66
C GLY A 162 4.21 18.39 -20.32
N VAL A 163 2.97 18.85 -20.39
CA VAL A 163 2.10 19.09 -19.23
C VAL A 163 1.44 17.78 -18.80
N VAL A 164 1.68 17.37 -17.56
CA VAL A 164 1.12 16.14 -16.99
C VAL A 164 0.05 16.49 -15.97
N VAL A 165 -1.13 15.91 -16.13
CA VAL A 165 -2.26 16.10 -15.22
C VAL A 165 -2.53 14.85 -14.40
N PHE A 166 -2.58 14.99 -13.08
CA PHE A 166 -3.00 13.96 -12.14
C PHE A 166 -4.39 14.30 -11.64
N ALA A 167 -5.38 13.45 -11.89
CA ALA A 167 -6.77 13.71 -11.56
C ALA A 167 -7.28 12.76 -10.48
N THR A 168 -7.79 13.33 -9.39
CA THR A 168 -8.25 12.59 -8.22
C THR A 168 -9.72 12.87 -7.95
N ASN A 169 -10.52 11.81 -7.92
CA ASN A 169 -11.85 11.87 -7.33
C ASN A 169 -11.71 11.80 -5.79
N TYR A 170 -11.71 12.96 -5.14
CA TYR A 170 -11.42 13.04 -3.71
C TYR A 170 -12.65 12.74 -2.86
N ASN A 171 -12.59 11.68 -2.06
CA ASN A 171 -13.66 11.31 -1.14
C ASN A 171 -13.12 10.78 0.20
N GLU A 172 -11.95 11.28 0.61
CA GLU A 172 -11.35 10.98 1.91
C GLU A 172 -11.70 12.09 2.90
N GLU A 173 -11.37 11.93 4.17
CA GLU A 173 -11.59 12.98 5.17
C GLU A 173 -10.78 14.25 4.86
N ASP A 174 -11.31 15.42 5.23
CA ASP A 174 -10.69 16.72 4.92
C ASP A 174 -9.25 16.84 5.45
N ARG A 175 -8.98 16.28 6.63
CA ARG A 175 -7.65 16.30 7.26
C ARG A 175 -6.55 15.55 6.50
N PHE A 176 -6.92 14.62 5.63
CA PHE A 176 -5.94 13.90 4.80
C PHE A 176 -5.53 14.71 3.57
N LEU A 177 -6.28 15.77 3.23
CA LEU A 177 -6.08 16.55 2.02
C LEU A 177 -4.72 17.25 1.98
N PRO A 178 -4.21 17.87 3.06
CA PRO A 178 -2.86 18.45 3.06
C PRO A 178 -1.79 17.40 2.86
N VAL A 179 -1.89 16.24 3.53
CA VAL A 179 -0.95 15.12 3.37
C VAL A 179 -0.90 14.65 1.92
N TYR A 180 -2.07 14.51 1.29
CA TYR A 180 -2.19 14.10 -0.10
C TYR A 180 -1.57 15.11 -1.07
N ILE A 181 -1.87 16.41 -0.90
CA ILE A 181 -1.32 17.49 -1.73
C ILE A 181 0.20 17.60 -1.55
N ASP A 182 0.68 17.61 -0.31
CA ASP A 182 2.10 17.73 -0.01
C ASP A 182 2.86 16.52 -0.56
N ASN A 183 2.29 15.31 -0.45
CA ASN A 183 2.88 14.12 -1.06
C ASN A 183 3.03 14.28 -2.57
N PHE A 184 1.99 14.72 -3.28
CA PHE A 184 2.09 15.04 -4.71
C PHE A 184 3.19 16.08 -4.99
N LEU A 185 3.21 17.19 -4.24
CA LEU A 185 4.17 18.27 -4.44
C LEU A 185 5.62 17.82 -4.22
N ASN A 186 5.86 16.97 -3.23
CA ASN A 186 7.19 16.46 -2.88
C ASN A 186 7.76 15.47 -3.90
N PHE A 187 6.92 14.79 -4.67
CA PHE A 187 7.34 13.70 -5.57
C PHE A 187 7.10 13.99 -7.06
N THR A 188 6.67 15.20 -7.43
CA THR A 188 6.42 15.58 -8.83
C THR A 188 7.06 16.92 -9.20
N PHE A 189 7.48 17.02 -10.46
CA PHE A 189 8.18 18.19 -11.02
C PHE A 189 7.21 19.33 -11.42
N GLU A 190 7.77 20.47 -11.80
CA GLU A 190 7.01 21.70 -12.10
C GLU A 190 5.99 21.56 -13.24
N ASN A 191 6.20 20.64 -14.18
CA ASN A 191 5.29 20.36 -15.29
C ASN A 191 4.08 19.49 -14.91
N CYS A 192 4.02 19.04 -13.65
CA CYS A 192 2.95 18.19 -13.14
C CYS A 192 1.92 19.01 -12.37
N HIS A 193 0.64 18.84 -12.70
CA HIS A 193 -0.50 19.50 -12.05
C HIS A 193 -1.46 18.47 -11.46
N ILE A 194 -2.02 18.74 -10.28
CA ILE A 194 -3.04 17.89 -9.66
C ILE A 194 -4.40 18.59 -9.68
N PHE A 195 -5.41 17.86 -10.15
CA PHE A 195 -6.82 18.25 -10.16
C PHE A 195 -7.59 17.37 -9.18
N ILE A 196 -8.07 17.99 -8.11
CA ILE A 196 -8.75 17.34 -7.00
C ILE A 196 -10.25 17.66 -7.09
N ASN A 197 -11.02 16.72 -7.63
CA ASN A 197 -12.46 16.85 -7.82
C ASN A 197 -13.21 16.39 -6.56
N PHE A 198 -13.91 17.31 -5.90
CA PHE A 198 -14.80 17.05 -4.76
C PHE A 198 -16.22 16.71 -5.23
N PRO A 199 -16.99 15.90 -4.46
CA PRO A 199 -18.40 15.66 -4.75
C PRO A 199 -19.17 16.98 -4.82
N LYS A 200 -20.15 17.06 -5.72
CA LYS A 200 -20.99 18.24 -5.94
C LYS A 200 -21.52 18.90 -4.67
N SER A 201 -21.97 18.09 -3.72
CA SER A 201 -22.63 18.53 -2.49
C SER A 201 -21.65 18.78 -1.32
N ARG A 202 -20.36 18.49 -1.47
CA ARG A 202 -19.38 18.58 -0.40
C ARG A 202 -18.67 19.94 -0.41
N GLN A 203 -18.69 20.64 0.72
CA GLN A 203 -17.91 21.87 0.88
C GLN A 203 -16.40 21.56 0.83
N ILE A 204 -15.65 22.38 0.09
CA ILE A 204 -14.18 22.30 0.06
C ILE A 204 -13.63 22.96 1.34
N PRO A 205 -12.72 22.29 2.09
CA PRO A 205 -12.11 22.85 3.30
C PRO A 205 -11.01 23.86 2.93
N THR A 206 -11.39 25.08 2.56
CA THR A 206 -10.46 26.10 2.07
C THR A 206 -9.43 26.56 3.10
N ASP A 207 -9.71 26.38 4.39
CA ASP A 207 -8.82 26.65 5.51
C ASP A 207 -7.62 25.69 5.58
N LEU A 208 -7.74 24.49 4.99
CA LEU A 208 -6.68 23.48 4.93
C LEU A 208 -5.81 23.59 3.67
N LEU A 209 -6.18 24.47 2.73
CA LEU A 209 -5.51 24.57 1.44
C LEU A 209 -4.46 25.69 1.45
N THR A 210 -3.23 25.33 1.08
CA THR A 210 -2.18 26.30 0.77
C THR A 210 -2.19 26.58 -0.73
N PRO A 211 -2.32 27.86 -1.18
CA PRO A 211 -2.31 28.19 -2.60
C PRO A 211 -1.02 27.71 -3.28
N ASN A 212 -1.17 26.97 -4.38
CA ASN A 212 -0.06 26.51 -5.21
C ASN A 212 -0.50 26.46 -6.68
N PRO A 213 0.29 26.97 -7.64
CA PRO A 213 -0.10 27.03 -9.06
C PRO A 213 -0.29 25.65 -9.71
N ARG A 214 0.21 24.56 -9.09
CA ARG A 214 0.07 23.19 -9.57
C ARG A 214 -1.11 22.44 -8.95
N VAL A 215 -1.85 23.06 -8.03
CA VAL A 215 -2.91 22.41 -7.26
C VAL A 215 -4.25 23.07 -7.58
N HIS A 216 -5.16 22.29 -8.16
CA HIS A 216 -6.47 22.76 -8.61
C HIS A 216 -7.56 21.97 -7.88
N VAL A 217 -8.32 22.63 -7.00
CA VAL A 217 -9.39 21.99 -6.22
C VAL A 217 -10.73 22.57 -6.63
N PHE A 218 -11.69 21.71 -6.98
CA PHE A 218 -13.00 22.15 -7.47
C PHE A 218 -14.09 21.12 -7.13
N ASN A 219 -15.36 21.53 -7.22
CA ASN A 219 -16.50 20.63 -7.11
C ASN A 219 -16.99 20.20 -8.49
N GLY A 220 -17.07 18.90 -8.73
CA GLY A 220 -17.76 18.34 -9.88
C GLY A 220 -19.27 18.61 -9.83
N VAL A 221 -19.94 18.50 -10.97
CA VAL A 221 -21.40 18.59 -11.10
C VAL A 221 -22.07 17.21 -11.10
N ILE A 222 -21.29 16.15 -11.32
CA ILE A 222 -21.76 14.75 -11.26
C ILE A 222 -21.93 14.29 -9.82
N GLU A 223 -23.09 13.70 -9.53
CA GLU A 223 -23.34 13.01 -8.26
C GLU A 223 -22.61 11.66 -8.28
N ARG A 224 -21.50 11.54 -7.56
CA ARG A 224 -20.64 10.35 -7.60
C ARG A 224 -21.16 9.25 -6.70
N LYS A 225 -21.32 8.06 -7.27
CA LYS A 225 -21.64 6.80 -6.60
C LYS A 225 -20.37 5.94 -6.50
N LYS A 226 -20.36 5.00 -5.55
CA LYS A 226 -19.20 4.11 -5.33
C LYS A 226 -18.97 3.11 -6.46
N TRP A 227 -20.03 2.73 -7.17
CA TRP A 227 -20.04 1.72 -8.23
C TRP A 227 -20.81 2.28 -9.44
N GLY A 228 -20.65 1.70 -10.64
CA GLY A 228 -21.28 2.18 -11.87
C GLY A 228 -20.34 3.04 -12.73
N GLY A 229 -20.85 4.11 -13.36
CA GLY A 229 -20.07 4.97 -14.29
C GLY A 229 -19.73 6.35 -13.78
N THR A 230 -20.38 6.80 -12.71
CA THR A 230 -20.19 8.18 -12.20
C THR A 230 -18.75 8.52 -11.76
N LEU A 231 -17.92 7.54 -11.36
CA LEU A 231 -16.51 7.78 -11.02
C LEU A 231 -15.69 8.13 -12.28
N LEU A 232 -15.89 7.41 -13.37
CA LEU A 232 -15.29 7.75 -14.67
C LEU A 232 -15.69 9.15 -15.11
N LEU A 233 -16.98 9.49 -14.99
CA LEU A 233 -17.47 10.82 -15.33
C LEU A 233 -16.80 11.91 -14.48
N GLY A 234 -16.55 11.67 -13.19
CA GLY A 234 -15.80 12.59 -12.33
C GLY A 234 -14.35 12.82 -12.77
N HIS A 235 -13.68 11.79 -13.33
CA HIS A 235 -12.37 11.96 -13.95
C HIS A 235 -12.48 12.76 -15.26
N MET A 236 -13.54 12.59 -16.04
CA MET A 236 -13.77 13.39 -17.26
C MET A 236 -14.09 14.86 -16.97
N GLU A 237 -14.73 15.17 -15.85
CA GLU A 237 -14.84 16.55 -15.36
C GLU A 237 -13.46 17.15 -15.08
N SER A 238 -12.57 16.36 -14.46
CA SER A 238 -11.19 16.80 -14.17
C SER A 238 -10.38 17.01 -15.45
N TYR A 239 -10.57 16.15 -16.46
CA TYR A 239 -9.94 16.30 -17.77
C TYR A 239 -10.39 17.59 -18.47
N GLY A 240 -11.71 17.85 -18.51
CA GLY A 240 -12.25 19.09 -19.08
C GLY A 240 -11.81 20.35 -18.33
N GLU A 241 -11.77 20.29 -17.00
CA GLU A 241 -11.32 21.40 -16.17
C GLU A 241 -9.83 21.69 -16.34
N ALA A 242 -9.02 20.64 -16.55
CA ALA A 242 -7.60 20.78 -16.86
C ALA A 242 -7.36 21.42 -18.22
N LEU A 243 -8.09 21.00 -19.27
CA LEU A 243 -8.06 21.66 -20.57
C LEU A 243 -8.43 23.14 -20.48
N ARG A 244 -9.47 23.46 -19.72
CA ARG A 244 -9.93 24.84 -19.52
C ARG A 244 -8.90 25.71 -18.79
N THR A 245 -8.21 25.13 -17.81
CA THR A 245 -7.30 25.86 -16.91
C THR A 245 -5.89 26.01 -17.48
N LEU A 246 -5.35 24.94 -18.09
CA LEU A 246 -3.97 24.89 -18.59
C LEU A 246 -3.87 25.18 -20.09
N GLY A 247 -4.98 25.09 -20.83
CA GLY A 247 -5.04 25.30 -22.29
C GLY A 247 -4.47 24.14 -23.12
N LYS A 248 -3.41 23.48 -22.63
CA LYS A 248 -2.82 22.28 -23.22
C LYS A 248 -2.47 21.28 -22.12
N ILE A 249 -2.77 20.02 -22.38
CA ILE A 249 -2.34 18.88 -21.57
C ILE A 249 -1.73 17.85 -22.54
N ASP A 250 -0.59 17.26 -22.17
CA ASP A 250 0.10 16.26 -22.99
C ASP A 250 -0.19 14.84 -22.48
N TYR A 251 -0.28 14.69 -21.15
CA TYR A 251 -0.57 13.42 -20.49
C TYR A 251 -1.59 13.61 -19.38
N PHE A 252 -2.41 12.59 -19.16
CA PHE A 252 -3.38 12.57 -18.09
C PHE A 252 -3.33 11.24 -17.35
N CYS A 253 -3.38 11.33 -16.02
CA CYS A 253 -3.26 10.23 -15.09
C CYS A 253 -4.41 10.27 -14.09
N THR A 254 -5.16 9.20 -13.95
CA THR A 254 -6.14 9.08 -12.86
C THR A 254 -5.46 8.58 -11.59
N CYS A 255 -5.85 9.12 -10.44
CA CYS A 255 -5.27 8.82 -9.13
C CYS A 255 -6.36 8.42 -8.14
N ALA A 256 -6.01 7.51 -7.22
CA ALA A 256 -6.82 7.25 -6.04
C ALA A 256 -6.51 8.25 -4.93
N SER A 257 -7.54 8.65 -4.19
CA SER A 257 -7.42 9.59 -3.07
C SER A 257 -6.74 8.99 -1.82
N ASN A 258 -6.46 7.68 -1.82
CA ASN A 258 -5.66 6.98 -0.82
C ASN A 258 -4.42 6.26 -1.40
N GLY A 259 -3.98 6.68 -2.59
CA GLY A 259 -2.70 6.30 -3.15
C GLY A 259 -1.68 7.43 -2.96
N LEU A 260 -0.52 7.11 -2.38
CA LEU A 260 0.55 8.09 -2.19
C LEU A 260 1.74 7.74 -3.08
N PHE A 261 2.44 8.77 -3.53
CA PHE A 261 3.76 8.66 -4.13
C PHE A 261 4.76 8.19 -3.07
N VAL A 262 5.49 7.13 -3.37
CA VAL A 262 6.55 6.58 -2.51
C VAL A 262 7.95 6.96 -2.98
N ARG A 263 8.07 7.46 -4.22
CA ARG A 263 9.30 7.97 -4.84
C ARG A 263 8.97 8.99 -5.93
N PRO A 264 9.97 9.76 -6.43
CA PRO A 264 9.73 10.75 -7.47
C PRO A 264 9.13 10.12 -8.73
N PHE A 265 8.22 10.83 -9.38
CA PHE A 265 7.64 10.44 -10.66
C PHE A 265 8.66 10.60 -11.79
N ASP A 266 9.09 9.48 -12.37
CA ASP A 266 9.97 9.47 -13.54
C ASP A 266 9.13 9.56 -14.83
N PHE A 267 8.97 10.79 -15.31
CA PHE A 267 8.24 11.07 -16.55
C PHE A 267 8.83 10.35 -17.77
N THR A 268 10.15 10.34 -17.89
CA THR A 268 10.82 9.74 -19.06
C THR A 268 10.58 8.23 -19.08
N ALA A 269 10.69 7.57 -17.92
CA ALA A 269 10.36 6.16 -17.79
C ALA A 269 8.89 5.87 -18.13
N ALA A 270 7.95 6.69 -17.63
CA ALA A 270 6.54 6.52 -17.92
C ALA A 270 6.22 6.67 -19.41
N VAL A 271 6.73 7.72 -20.07
CA VAL A 271 6.54 7.91 -21.52
C VAL A 271 7.17 6.77 -22.32
N ARG A 272 8.40 6.39 -21.96
CA ARG A 272 9.10 5.28 -22.61
C ARG A 272 8.36 3.95 -22.47
N ARG A 273 7.64 3.75 -21.37
CA ARG A 273 6.79 2.58 -21.15
C ARG A 273 5.63 2.53 -22.14
N LEU A 274 5.01 3.66 -22.45
CA LEU A 274 3.93 3.74 -23.44
C LEU A 274 4.37 3.25 -24.83
N GLU A 275 5.65 3.46 -25.18
CA GLU A 275 6.21 3.04 -26.47
C GLU A 275 6.50 1.53 -26.57
N LEU A 276 6.52 0.80 -25.44
CA LEU A 276 6.67 -0.66 -25.45
C LEU A 276 5.40 -1.40 -25.90
N LYS A 277 4.26 -0.69 -25.97
CA LYS A 277 2.96 -1.22 -26.44
C LYS A 277 2.57 -2.54 -25.74
N ASP A 278 2.75 -2.57 -24.43
CA ASP A 278 2.37 -3.71 -23.62
C ASP A 278 0.88 -4.06 -23.82
N GLU A 279 0.56 -5.36 -23.90
CA GLU A 279 -0.85 -5.78 -23.97
C GLU A 279 -1.60 -5.46 -22.67
N ALA A 280 -0.92 -5.50 -21.53
CA ALA A 280 -1.45 -5.04 -20.25
C ALA A 280 -0.35 -4.30 -19.48
N PRO A 281 -0.68 -3.34 -18.60
CA PRO A 281 0.32 -2.63 -17.83
C PRO A 281 1.12 -3.57 -16.90
N VAL A 282 2.42 -3.33 -16.78
CA VAL A 282 3.25 -4.02 -15.79
C VAL A 282 2.78 -3.73 -14.37
N GLY A 283 2.76 -4.76 -13.53
CA GLY A 283 2.27 -4.67 -12.16
C GLY A 283 0.75 -4.54 -12.05
N MET A 284 -0.01 -4.70 -13.14
CA MET A 284 -1.48 -4.83 -13.08
C MET A 284 -1.86 -6.09 -12.31
N THR A 285 -2.74 -5.94 -11.33
CA THR A 285 -3.21 -7.02 -10.45
C THR A 285 -4.66 -7.42 -10.72
N ARG A 286 -5.25 -6.95 -11.82
CA ARG A 286 -6.60 -7.29 -12.27
C ARG A 286 -6.60 -8.57 -13.10
N HIS A 287 -7.79 -9.10 -13.38
CA HIS A 287 -7.94 -10.27 -14.23
C HIS A 287 -7.35 -10.03 -15.62
N TYR A 288 -6.82 -11.08 -16.23
CA TYR A 288 -5.92 -11.02 -17.38
C TYR A 288 -6.58 -11.17 -18.74
N LEU A 289 -7.91 -11.25 -18.80
CA LEU A 289 -8.58 -11.37 -20.09
C LEU A 289 -8.59 -9.98 -20.72
N ILE A 290 -7.78 -9.84 -21.76
CA ILE A 290 -7.62 -8.61 -22.55
C ILE A 290 -8.58 -8.72 -23.74
N ASP A 291 -9.32 -7.64 -24.03
CA ASP A 291 -10.21 -7.52 -25.19
C ASP A 291 -11.20 -8.69 -25.37
N VAL A 292 -12.07 -8.87 -24.39
CA VAL A 292 -13.16 -9.86 -24.42
C VAL A 292 -14.25 -9.44 -25.40
N PRO A 293 -14.67 -10.29 -26.38
CA PRO A 293 -15.78 -9.97 -27.27
C PRO A 293 -17.08 -9.75 -26.49
N LEU A 294 -17.78 -8.66 -26.77
CA LEU A 294 -19.03 -8.34 -26.06
C LEU A 294 -20.20 -9.25 -26.43
N ASP A 295 -20.15 -9.94 -27.57
CA ASP A 295 -21.13 -10.93 -28.01
C ASP A 295 -20.86 -12.34 -27.45
N ASP A 296 -19.64 -12.62 -26.98
CA ASP A 296 -19.21 -13.91 -26.42
C ASP A 296 -18.37 -13.73 -25.13
N VAL A 297 -18.96 -13.07 -24.13
CA VAL A 297 -18.31 -12.89 -22.82
C VAL A 297 -18.25 -14.25 -22.09
N PRO A 298 -17.07 -14.68 -21.62
CA PRO A 298 -16.91 -15.99 -20.99
C PRO A 298 -17.62 -16.06 -19.63
N ARG A 299 -18.10 -17.25 -19.29
CA ARG A 299 -18.78 -17.53 -18.02
C ARG A 299 -17.89 -18.32 -17.07
N GLY A 300 -17.91 -17.96 -15.79
CA GLY A 300 -17.23 -18.67 -14.72
C GLY A 300 -15.72 -18.42 -14.64
N GLU A 301 -15.16 -17.58 -15.51
CA GLU A 301 -13.74 -17.19 -15.48
C GLU A 301 -13.45 -16.21 -14.33
N ALA A 302 -14.26 -15.15 -14.23
CA ALA A 302 -14.21 -14.23 -13.11
C ALA A 302 -15.55 -13.55 -12.89
N TRP A 303 -15.83 -13.19 -11.63
CA TRP A 303 -17.08 -12.52 -11.23
C TRP A 303 -17.36 -11.24 -12.03
N VAL A 304 -16.33 -10.51 -12.45
CA VAL A 304 -16.47 -9.30 -13.28
C VAL A 304 -17.02 -9.60 -14.67
N TRP A 305 -16.62 -10.73 -15.28
CA TRP A 305 -17.08 -11.17 -16.59
C TRP A 305 -18.49 -11.74 -16.51
N ASP A 306 -18.81 -12.47 -15.45
CA ASP A 306 -20.17 -12.94 -15.20
C ASP A 306 -21.15 -11.77 -15.07
N ASN A 307 -20.79 -10.73 -14.32
CA ASN A 307 -21.61 -9.51 -14.19
C ASN A 307 -21.78 -8.78 -15.53
N LEU A 308 -20.74 -8.76 -16.39
CA LEU A 308 -20.84 -8.18 -17.73
C LEU A 308 -21.74 -9.00 -18.65
N GLN A 309 -21.63 -10.33 -18.58
CA GLN A 309 -22.48 -11.26 -19.32
C GLN A 309 -23.96 -11.10 -18.94
N GLU A 310 -24.26 -10.88 -17.66
CA GLU A 310 -25.61 -10.62 -17.15
C GLU A 310 -26.17 -9.25 -17.59
N ALA A 311 -25.32 -8.28 -17.91
CA ALA A 311 -25.71 -6.93 -18.33
C ALA A 311 -26.05 -6.83 -19.84
N GLU A 312 -26.98 -7.67 -20.33
CA GLU A 312 -27.30 -7.82 -21.76
C GLU A 312 -27.65 -6.49 -22.46
N ASN A 313 -28.59 -5.71 -21.91
CA ASN A 313 -28.99 -4.42 -22.50
C ASN A 313 -27.82 -3.42 -22.59
N PHE A 314 -26.91 -3.46 -21.64
CA PHE A 314 -25.72 -2.61 -21.63
C PHE A 314 -24.73 -3.04 -22.71
N ARG A 315 -24.49 -4.35 -22.86
CA ARG A 315 -23.66 -4.89 -23.94
C ARG A 315 -24.24 -4.60 -25.32
N GLU A 316 -25.55 -4.77 -25.49
CA GLU A 316 -26.22 -4.43 -26.75
C GLU A 316 -26.05 -2.95 -27.11
N TYR A 317 -26.18 -2.06 -26.13
CA TYR A 317 -25.95 -0.63 -26.32
C TYR A 317 -24.51 -0.34 -26.77
N LEU A 318 -23.53 -0.96 -26.10
CA LEU A 318 -22.13 -0.79 -26.46
C LEU A 318 -21.84 -1.23 -27.90
N ILE A 319 -22.36 -2.38 -28.32
CA ILE A 319 -22.17 -2.91 -29.68
C ILE A 319 -22.90 -2.06 -30.72
N LYS A 320 -24.20 -1.83 -30.53
CA LYS A 320 -25.08 -1.29 -31.57
C LYS A 320 -25.02 0.23 -31.68
N GLU A 321 -24.71 0.92 -30.59
CA GLU A 321 -24.83 2.39 -30.50
C GLU A 321 -23.53 3.08 -30.08
N ALA A 322 -22.66 2.42 -29.32
CA ALA A 322 -21.36 2.98 -28.94
C ALA A 322 -20.20 2.55 -29.86
N ASP A 323 -20.44 1.62 -30.79
CA ASP A 323 -19.43 1.02 -31.69
C ASP A 323 -18.26 0.36 -30.93
N VAL A 324 -18.56 -0.25 -29.78
CA VAL A 324 -17.62 -0.99 -28.95
C VAL A 324 -17.89 -2.48 -29.11
N LEU A 325 -16.92 -3.22 -29.67
CA LEU A 325 -17.05 -4.65 -29.94
C LEU A 325 -16.35 -5.53 -28.90
N PHE A 326 -15.30 -5.00 -28.28
CA PHE A 326 -14.49 -5.70 -27.29
C PHE A 326 -14.47 -4.91 -25.99
N MET A 327 -14.31 -5.62 -24.88
CA MET A 327 -14.22 -5.04 -23.55
C MET A 327 -12.89 -5.44 -22.91
N SER A 328 -12.14 -4.44 -22.47
CA SER A 328 -10.90 -4.62 -21.72
C SER A 328 -11.10 -4.22 -20.26
N ILE A 329 -10.42 -4.90 -19.34
CA ILE A 329 -10.38 -4.55 -17.91
C ILE A 329 -8.99 -4.06 -17.51
N ASN A 330 -8.93 -3.01 -16.71
CA ASN A 330 -7.73 -2.51 -16.08
C ASN A 330 -8.08 -1.91 -14.70
N GLN A 331 -7.09 -1.53 -13.92
CA GLN A 331 -7.31 -0.61 -12.80
C GLN A 331 -7.35 0.85 -13.30
N ILE A 332 -8.02 1.71 -12.55
CA ILE A 332 -8.03 3.16 -12.84
C ILE A 332 -6.92 3.90 -12.08
N GLU A 333 -6.39 3.31 -11.02
CA GLU A 333 -5.38 3.95 -10.18
C GLU A 333 -4.03 3.99 -10.87
N GLY A 334 -3.53 5.21 -11.06
CA GLY A 334 -2.29 5.45 -11.79
C GLY A 334 -2.41 5.18 -13.28
N LEU A 335 -3.61 5.10 -13.86
CA LEU A 335 -3.76 4.92 -15.31
C LEU A 335 -3.25 6.16 -16.02
N PHE A 336 -2.07 6.05 -16.60
CA PHE A 336 -1.33 7.10 -17.29
C PHE A 336 -1.38 6.87 -18.80
N ALA A 337 -1.83 7.87 -19.54
CA ALA A 337 -1.89 7.82 -20.99
C ALA A 337 -1.71 9.21 -21.62
N PRO A 338 -1.33 9.28 -22.91
CA PRO A 338 -1.36 10.54 -23.67
C PRO A 338 -2.75 11.17 -23.65
N SER A 339 -2.79 12.50 -23.75
CA SER A 339 -4.05 13.25 -23.79
C SER A 339 -4.96 12.82 -24.93
N GLU A 340 -4.40 12.38 -26.06
CA GLU A 340 -5.17 11.90 -27.23
C GLU A 340 -6.07 10.72 -26.86
N GLU A 341 -5.58 9.80 -26.03
CA GLU A 341 -6.31 8.61 -25.59
C GLU A 341 -7.51 9.01 -24.74
N TRP A 342 -7.31 9.87 -23.74
CA TRP A 342 -8.39 10.42 -22.92
C TRP A 342 -9.34 11.31 -23.71
N GLY A 343 -8.85 11.97 -24.76
CA GLY A 343 -9.65 12.71 -25.72
C GLY A 343 -10.73 11.84 -26.36
N THR A 344 -10.44 10.57 -26.66
CA THR A 344 -11.43 9.64 -27.26
C THR A 344 -12.65 9.43 -26.37
N LEU A 345 -12.47 9.39 -25.04
CA LEU A 345 -13.55 9.32 -24.05
C LEU A 345 -14.26 10.66 -23.92
N TYR A 346 -13.50 11.75 -23.80
CA TYR A 346 -14.05 13.08 -23.57
C TYR A 346 -14.94 13.56 -24.73
N GLU A 347 -14.52 13.32 -25.97
CA GLU A 347 -15.32 13.59 -27.17
C GLU A 347 -16.61 12.76 -27.22
N ARG A 348 -16.59 11.57 -26.59
CA ARG A 348 -17.72 10.63 -26.50
C ARG A 348 -18.44 10.71 -25.14
N ILE A 349 -18.35 11.83 -24.42
CA ILE A 349 -18.91 11.95 -23.06
C ILE A 349 -20.41 11.61 -22.97
N ASN A 350 -21.18 11.85 -24.03
CA ASN A 350 -22.60 11.51 -24.07
C ASN A 350 -22.85 9.99 -24.09
N ILE A 351 -21.95 9.22 -24.71
CA ILE A 351 -21.98 7.75 -24.67
C ILE A 351 -21.71 7.30 -23.23
N LEU A 352 -20.67 7.84 -22.59
CA LEU A 352 -20.31 7.49 -21.21
C LEU A 352 -21.43 7.83 -20.21
N LYS A 353 -22.12 8.96 -20.39
CA LYS A 353 -23.29 9.32 -19.58
C LYS A 353 -24.41 8.30 -19.74
N ARG A 354 -24.69 7.87 -20.97
CA ARG A 354 -25.70 6.85 -21.25
C ARG A 354 -25.30 5.48 -20.70
N CYS A 355 -24.01 5.13 -20.66
CA CYS A 355 -23.54 3.92 -19.99
C CYS A 355 -23.94 3.89 -18.50
N ASP A 356 -23.85 5.01 -17.78
CA ASP A 356 -24.23 5.08 -16.36
C ASP A 356 -25.74 4.88 -16.12
N GLU A 357 -26.58 5.25 -17.08
CA GLU A 357 -28.05 5.09 -17.00
C GLU A 357 -28.49 3.62 -16.91
N TYR A 358 -27.65 2.67 -17.35
CA TYR A 358 -27.91 1.24 -17.16
C TYR A 358 -27.72 0.77 -15.71
N PHE A 359 -27.13 1.60 -14.84
CA PHE A 359 -26.72 1.25 -13.49
C PHE A 359 -27.21 2.27 -12.44
N LEU A 360 -28.48 2.67 -12.52
CA LEU A 360 -29.04 3.72 -11.65
C LEU A 360 -28.96 3.42 -10.14
N ASN A 361 -29.05 2.15 -9.75
CA ASN A 361 -28.98 1.71 -8.34
C ASN A 361 -27.83 0.72 -8.15
N PRO A 362 -26.58 1.20 -8.20
CA PRO A 362 -25.43 0.32 -8.32
C PRO A 362 -25.12 -0.34 -6.96
N THR A 363 -24.82 -1.63 -7.00
CA THR A 363 -24.45 -2.45 -5.84
C THR A 363 -23.00 -2.88 -5.94
N GLN A 364 -22.48 -3.64 -4.97
CA GLN A 364 -21.13 -4.20 -5.06
C GLN A 364 -20.92 -5.14 -6.26
N LYS A 365 -22.00 -5.71 -6.81
CA LYS A 365 -21.95 -6.53 -8.04
C LYS A 365 -22.01 -5.69 -9.32
N THR A 366 -22.27 -4.39 -9.22
CA THR A 366 -22.32 -3.54 -10.40
C THR A 366 -20.92 -3.33 -10.94
N LEU A 367 -20.78 -3.36 -12.27
CA LEU A 367 -19.53 -3.11 -12.97
C LEU A 367 -18.97 -1.72 -12.58
N ALA A 368 -17.68 -1.67 -12.25
CA ALA A 368 -16.93 -0.44 -12.09
C ALA A 368 -16.52 0.05 -13.49
N LEU A 369 -17.34 0.87 -14.14
CA LEU A 369 -17.11 1.24 -15.54
C LEU A 369 -15.81 2.03 -15.75
N GLU A 370 -15.30 2.69 -14.70
CA GLU A 370 -13.97 3.31 -14.70
C GLU A 370 -12.81 2.32 -14.87
N GLU A 371 -13.00 1.05 -14.52
CA GLU A 371 -12.00 -0.01 -14.71
C GLU A 371 -12.07 -0.62 -16.12
N PHE A 372 -13.21 -0.47 -16.80
CA PHE A 372 -13.48 -1.09 -18.10
C PHE A 372 -13.34 -0.12 -19.27
N LEU A 373 -14.06 1.00 -19.23
CA LEU A 373 -14.26 1.85 -20.40
C LEU A 373 -13.02 2.63 -20.83
N PRO A 374 -12.12 3.14 -19.96
CA PRO A 374 -10.94 3.88 -20.40
C PRO A 374 -10.08 3.11 -21.39
N VAL A 375 -9.58 1.94 -20.98
CA VAL A 375 -8.71 1.13 -21.83
C VAL A 375 -9.47 0.58 -23.04
N THR A 376 -10.75 0.24 -22.88
CA THR A 376 -11.60 -0.18 -24.00
C THR A 376 -11.68 0.90 -25.08
N PHE A 377 -11.87 2.16 -24.70
CA PHE A 377 -11.93 3.28 -25.64
C PHE A 377 -10.57 3.62 -26.22
N PHE A 378 -9.49 3.56 -25.44
CA PHE A 378 -8.12 3.76 -25.94
C PHE A 378 -7.79 2.77 -27.07
N ARG A 379 -8.19 1.50 -26.90
CA ARG A 379 -7.97 0.44 -27.89
C ARG A 379 -8.91 0.53 -29.09
N SER A 380 -10.17 0.92 -28.86
CA SER A 380 -11.19 0.94 -29.91
C SER A 380 -11.12 2.19 -30.79
N PHE A 381 -10.73 3.33 -30.21
CA PHE A 381 -10.82 4.64 -30.86
C PHE A 381 -9.53 5.46 -30.83
N GLY A 382 -8.51 5.00 -30.09
CA GLY A 382 -7.21 5.65 -29.94
C GLY A 382 -6.06 4.80 -30.48
N SER A 383 -4.84 5.03 -29.97
CA SER A 383 -3.66 4.23 -30.30
C SER A 383 -3.41 3.08 -29.32
N GLY A 384 -4.23 2.97 -28.27
CA GLY A 384 -4.11 1.94 -27.25
C GLY A 384 -2.88 2.10 -26.35
N ARG A 385 -2.27 3.29 -26.29
CA ARG A 385 -1.07 3.54 -25.47
C ARG A 385 -1.43 3.96 -24.05
N PHE A 386 -1.19 3.08 -23.09
CA PHE A 386 -1.39 3.38 -21.68
C PHE A 386 -0.47 2.54 -20.80
N THR A 387 -0.26 2.99 -19.56
CA THR A 387 0.44 2.22 -18.52
C THR A 387 -0.11 2.57 -17.14
N ASN A 388 0.34 1.88 -16.11
CA ASN A 388 -0.03 2.16 -14.73
C ASN A 388 1.20 2.63 -13.95
N ILE A 389 1.07 3.74 -13.22
CA ILE A 389 2.13 4.26 -12.33
C ILE A 389 1.88 3.93 -10.86
N CYS A 390 0.76 3.28 -10.54
CA CYS A 390 0.35 2.92 -9.19
C CYS A 390 0.30 1.40 -9.00
N HIS A 391 0.93 0.92 -7.93
CA HIS A 391 0.86 -0.48 -7.51
C HIS A 391 -0.22 -0.68 -6.45
N MET A 392 -0.91 -1.83 -6.52
CA MET A 392 -2.12 -2.07 -5.75
C MET A 392 -2.01 -3.34 -4.89
N LEU A 393 -2.30 -3.20 -3.59
CA LEU A 393 -2.37 -4.32 -2.64
C LEU A 393 -3.80 -4.90 -2.57
N TRP A 394 -4.18 -5.78 -3.51
CA TRP A 394 -5.54 -6.34 -3.57
C TRP A 394 -5.73 -7.70 -2.88
N GLU A 395 -4.68 -8.50 -2.72
CA GLU A 395 -4.80 -9.90 -2.29
C GLU A 395 -3.87 -10.22 -1.10
N PRO A 396 -4.38 -10.11 0.15
CA PRO A 396 -5.65 -9.49 0.53
C PRO A 396 -5.58 -7.95 0.50
N ILE A 397 -6.74 -7.30 0.38
CA ILE A 397 -6.84 -5.84 0.56
C ILE A 397 -6.39 -5.49 1.97
N ARG A 398 -5.33 -4.70 2.08
CA ARG A 398 -4.80 -4.24 3.38
C ARG A 398 -4.03 -2.94 3.23
N GLU A 399 -3.84 -2.26 4.36
CA GLU A 399 -3.02 -1.06 4.38
C GLU A 399 -1.53 -1.39 4.19
N VAL A 400 -0.81 -0.48 3.55
CA VAL A 400 0.65 -0.55 3.36
C VAL A 400 1.31 -0.57 4.74
N ALA A 401 2.17 -1.55 5.01
CA ALA A 401 3.01 -1.57 6.21
C ALA A 401 4.37 -0.89 5.94
N PHE A 402 5.05 -0.44 6.99
CA PHE A 402 6.33 0.23 6.85
C PHE A 402 7.42 -0.63 6.17
N PRO A 403 7.57 -1.94 6.46
CA PRO A 403 8.51 -2.79 5.73
C PRO A 403 8.22 -2.87 4.23
N GLU A 404 6.94 -2.84 3.83
CA GLU A 404 6.55 -2.86 2.42
C GLU A 404 6.83 -1.52 1.74
N LEU A 405 6.64 -0.41 2.44
CA LEU A 405 7.07 0.90 1.95
C LEU A 405 8.56 0.87 1.57
N LEU A 406 9.42 0.30 2.44
CA LEU A 406 10.86 0.15 2.15
C LEU A 406 11.11 -0.74 0.91
N GLU A 407 10.32 -1.79 0.74
CA GLU A 407 10.41 -2.66 -0.42
C GLU A 407 10.00 -1.94 -1.71
N PHE A 408 8.86 -1.25 -1.71
CA PHE A 408 8.32 -0.56 -2.88
C PHE A 408 9.17 0.64 -3.32
N VAL A 409 9.75 1.39 -2.38
CA VAL A 409 10.72 2.46 -2.68
C VAL A 409 11.87 1.94 -3.56
N ARG A 410 12.31 0.69 -3.35
CA ARG A 410 13.43 0.07 -4.05
C ARG A 410 13.03 -0.72 -5.29
N LYS A 411 11.99 -1.54 -5.18
CA LYS A 411 11.74 -2.65 -6.13
C LYS A 411 10.68 -2.35 -7.18
N LEU A 412 9.89 -1.28 -7.03
CA LEU A 412 8.89 -0.93 -8.03
C LEU A 412 9.55 -0.75 -9.42
N PRO A 413 8.92 -1.23 -10.50
CA PRO A 413 9.32 -0.92 -11.88
C PRO A 413 9.46 0.59 -12.07
N ILE A 414 10.54 1.07 -12.69
CA ILE A 414 10.98 2.48 -12.63
C ILE A 414 9.91 3.54 -12.96
N HIS A 415 8.97 3.22 -13.86
CA HIS A 415 7.84 4.10 -14.22
C HIS A 415 6.74 4.18 -13.13
N MET A 416 6.67 3.20 -12.23
CA MET A 416 5.71 3.19 -11.12
C MET A 416 6.26 4.01 -9.95
N CYS A 417 5.43 4.84 -9.35
CA CYS A 417 5.83 5.72 -8.25
C CYS A 417 4.78 5.84 -7.14
N GLN A 418 3.56 5.34 -7.37
CA GLN A 418 2.47 5.34 -6.39
C GLN A 418 2.21 3.94 -5.84
N VAL A 419 1.75 3.88 -4.60
CA VAL A 419 1.17 2.67 -4.00
C VAL A 419 -0.18 3.04 -3.39
N LYS A 420 -1.20 2.19 -3.59
CA LYS A 420 -2.50 2.38 -2.94
C LYS A 420 -2.60 1.62 -1.64
N TRP A 421 -3.53 2.10 -0.80
CA TRP A 421 -3.91 1.58 0.52
C TRP A 421 -3.06 2.16 1.64
N PHE A 422 -2.77 3.45 1.58
CA PHE A 422 -2.27 4.15 2.76
C PHE A 422 -3.38 4.38 3.78
N SER A 423 -3.00 4.33 5.06
CA SER A 423 -3.88 4.76 6.14
C SER A 423 -4.11 6.27 6.02
N ARG A 424 -5.36 6.70 6.25
CA ARG A 424 -5.74 8.12 6.22
C ARG A 424 -5.31 8.85 7.49
N ASP A 425 -4.82 8.09 8.48
CA ASP A 425 -4.23 8.65 9.67
C ASP A 425 -2.84 9.21 9.35
N PRO A 426 -2.61 10.54 9.45
CA PRO A 426 -1.30 11.13 9.24
C PRO A 426 -0.24 10.57 10.18
N ASP A 427 -0.65 10.08 11.35
CA ASP A 427 0.24 9.53 12.39
C ASP A 427 0.59 8.05 12.14
N SER A 428 -0.02 7.40 11.13
CA SER A 428 0.39 6.05 10.74
C SER A 428 1.81 6.08 10.18
N THR A 429 2.68 5.17 10.64
CA THR A 429 4.11 5.18 10.29
C THR A 429 4.39 5.26 8.77
N PRO A 430 3.70 4.50 7.89
CA PRO A 430 3.92 4.59 6.45
C PRO A 430 3.55 5.95 5.85
N THR A 431 2.43 6.54 6.29
CA THR A 431 1.98 7.86 5.82
C THR A 431 2.88 8.97 6.37
N ALA A 432 3.18 8.96 7.67
CA ALA A 432 4.06 9.92 8.32
C ALA A 432 5.46 9.93 7.68
N ALA A 433 5.99 8.75 7.33
CA ALA A 433 7.30 8.61 6.72
C ALA A 433 7.43 9.35 5.38
N LEU A 434 6.33 9.49 4.64
CA LEU A 434 6.27 10.24 3.39
C LEU A 434 5.98 11.73 3.62
N SER A 435 5.39 12.11 4.75
CA SER A 435 5.05 13.50 5.08
C SER A 435 6.26 14.30 5.61
N HIS A 436 7.21 13.66 6.29
CA HIS A 436 8.36 14.36 6.88
C HIS A 436 9.60 14.36 5.97
N ALA A 437 10.18 15.55 5.75
CA ALA A 437 11.34 15.73 4.88
C ALA A 437 12.57 14.91 5.31
N TRP A 438 12.87 14.85 6.61
CA TRP A 438 13.99 14.05 7.13
C TRP A 438 13.79 12.55 6.89
N SER A 439 12.56 12.07 7.00
CA SER A 439 12.22 10.66 6.76
C SER A 439 12.30 10.33 5.27
N ARG A 440 11.78 11.21 4.40
CA ARG A 440 11.93 11.06 2.94
C ARG A 440 13.39 11.00 2.52
N ALA A 441 14.24 11.86 3.06
CA ALA A 441 15.67 11.83 2.78
C ALA A 441 16.31 10.49 3.21
N LEU A 442 15.91 9.93 4.36
CA LEU A 442 16.37 8.59 4.76
C LEU A 442 15.86 7.50 3.81
N LEU A 443 14.58 7.53 3.40
CA LEU A 443 14.03 6.60 2.41
C LEU A 443 14.77 6.66 1.07
N GLU A 444 15.13 7.85 0.61
CA GLU A 444 15.91 8.05 -0.61
C GLU A 444 17.31 7.43 -0.52
N THR A 445 18.00 7.55 0.63
CA THR A 445 19.29 6.85 0.83
C THR A 445 19.16 5.34 0.82
N LEU A 446 17.97 4.80 1.12
CA LEU A 446 17.68 3.38 1.06
C LEU A 446 17.37 2.91 -0.36
N SER A 447 16.92 3.78 -1.28
CA SER A 447 16.79 3.45 -2.71
C SER A 447 18.12 3.46 -3.46
N ASN A 448 19.14 4.15 -2.93
CA ASN A 448 20.45 4.20 -3.56
C ASN A 448 21.17 2.85 -3.55
N GLU A 449 22.04 2.65 -4.53
CA GLU A 449 22.78 1.41 -4.73
C GLU A 449 23.69 1.02 -3.57
N GLU A 450 24.15 -0.23 -3.56
CA GLU A 450 25.15 -0.73 -2.62
C GLU A 450 26.58 -0.39 -3.06
N THR A 451 26.93 0.90 -3.05
CA THR A 451 28.35 1.32 -3.08
C THR A 451 28.96 1.29 -1.67
N PRO A 452 30.30 1.17 -1.53
CA PRO A 452 30.97 1.31 -0.23
C PRO A 452 30.63 2.63 0.49
N GLU A 453 30.54 3.72 -0.27
CA GLU A 453 30.16 5.04 0.24
C GLU A 453 28.70 5.06 0.71
N ALA A 454 27.76 4.53 -0.09
CA ALA A 454 26.36 4.44 0.31
C ALA A 454 26.14 3.53 1.53
N TYR A 455 26.93 2.45 1.66
CA TYR A 455 26.93 1.62 2.86
C TYR A 455 27.44 2.39 4.09
N HIS A 456 28.55 3.14 3.95
CA HIS A 456 29.07 4.00 5.00
C HIS A 456 28.02 5.01 5.48
N ASP A 457 27.41 5.75 4.55
CA ASP A 457 26.41 6.77 4.85
C ASP A 457 25.16 6.17 5.51
N ARG A 458 24.69 5.02 5.04
CA ARG A 458 23.57 4.30 5.68
C ARG A 458 23.90 3.87 7.11
N PHE A 459 25.12 3.39 7.34
CA PHE A 459 25.54 3.03 8.69
C PHE A 459 25.66 4.25 9.59
N LEU A 460 26.21 5.35 9.10
CA LEU A 460 26.27 6.62 9.82
C LEU A 460 24.86 7.14 10.16
N ASN A 461 23.95 7.15 9.19
CA ASN A 461 22.55 7.54 9.38
C ASN A 461 21.84 6.65 10.40
N ARG A 462 22.11 5.34 10.40
CA ARG A 462 21.61 4.43 11.45
C ARG A 462 22.12 4.83 12.83
N VAL A 463 23.42 5.12 12.98
CA VAL A 463 24.01 5.53 14.27
C VAL A 463 23.42 6.86 14.75
N LEU A 464 23.28 7.84 13.85
CA LEU A 464 22.70 9.14 14.16
C LEU A 464 21.22 9.00 14.57
N THR A 465 20.44 8.21 13.83
CA THR A 465 19.02 7.96 14.13
C THR A 465 18.86 7.25 15.48
N GLN A 466 19.70 6.26 15.78
CA GLN A 466 19.70 5.60 17.09
C GLN A 466 20.06 6.58 18.22
N SER A 467 21.11 7.38 18.02
CA SER A 467 21.56 8.36 19.02
C SER A 467 20.49 9.42 19.30
N PHE A 468 19.78 9.87 18.26
CA PHE A 468 18.65 10.77 18.38
C PHE A 468 17.48 10.12 19.12
N SER A 469 17.11 8.89 18.75
CA SER A 469 16.06 8.12 19.43
C SER A 469 16.37 7.93 20.92
N ASP A 470 17.60 7.55 21.27
CA ASP A 470 18.04 7.41 22.67
C ASP A 470 17.97 8.74 23.43
N ALA A 471 18.30 9.86 22.78
CA ALA A 471 18.21 11.19 23.38
C ALA A 471 16.76 11.61 23.62
N VAL A 472 15.85 11.34 22.67
CA VAL A 472 14.40 11.60 22.82
C VAL A 472 13.85 10.75 23.96
N ARG A 473 14.15 9.45 23.98
CA ARG A 473 13.70 8.51 25.02
C ARG A 473 14.08 8.96 26.43
N LYS A 474 15.27 9.53 26.62
CA LYS A 474 15.72 10.05 27.93
C LYS A 474 14.88 11.23 28.45
N ASN A 475 14.20 11.96 27.57
CA ASN A 475 13.35 13.09 27.92
C ASN A 475 11.88 12.70 28.11
N GLU A 476 11.52 11.44 27.82
CA GLU A 476 10.15 10.96 28.01
C GLU A 476 9.85 10.73 29.48
N VAL A 477 8.71 11.24 29.94
CA VAL A 477 8.23 11.07 31.31
C VAL A 477 6.87 10.39 31.30
N TYR A 478 6.81 9.20 31.88
CA TYR A 478 5.57 8.42 32.01
C TYR A 478 4.98 8.55 33.41
N THR A 479 3.70 8.92 33.45
CA THR A 479 2.90 9.09 34.66
C THR A 479 1.93 7.91 34.81
N PRO A 480 1.70 7.37 36.02
CA PRO A 480 0.67 6.35 36.26
C PRO A 480 -0.71 6.81 35.77
N LEU A 481 -1.46 5.95 35.08
CA LEU A 481 -2.76 6.31 34.49
C LEU A 481 -3.75 6.91 35.51
N THR A 482 -3.80 6.37 36.72
CA THR A 482 -4.74 6.81 37.76
C THR A 482 -4.28 8.05 38.53
N ARG A 483 -3.16 8.68 38.14
CA ARG A 483 -2.54 9.76 38.92
C ARG A 483 -3.47 10.94 39.21
N LEU A 484 -4.38 11.24 38.29
CA LEU A 484 -5.35 12.35 38.42
C LEU A 484 -6.74 11.88 38.86
N TRP A 485 -6.92 10.61 39.22
CA TRP A 485 -8.21 10.09 39.68
C TRP A 485 -8.58 10.56 41.09
N ARG A 486 -7.61 11.13 41.83
CA ARG A 486 -7.79 11.56 43.21
C ARG A 486 -7.52 13.05 43.33
N SER A 487 -8.45 13.76 43.96
CA SER A 487 -8.27 15.14 44.39
C SER A 487 -7.65 15.25 45.79
N ASP A 488 -7.64 14.16 46.56
CA ASP A 488 -7.19 14.14 47.94
C ASP A 488 -5.77 13.57 48.07
N ALA A 489 -4.83 14.39 48.56
CA ALA A 489 -3.42 14.04 48.76
C ALA A 489 -3.20 13.05 49.93
N ARG A 490 -4.03 12.01 50.09
CA ARG A 490 -3.80 10.98 51.12
C ARG A 490 -2.78 9.97 50.64
N TRP A 491 -1.76 9.77 51.47
CA TRP A 491 -0.71 8.78 51.29
C TRP A 491 -1.26 7.37 51.54
N GLY A 492 -1.19 6.49 50.54
CA GLY A 492 -1.60 5.08 50.64
C GLY A 492 -1.96 4.45 49.28
N ARG A 493 -1.78 3.14 49.15
CA ARG A 493 -2.22 2.36 47.98
C ARG A 493 -3.74 2.37 47.89
N VAL A 494 -4.28 2.66 46.70
CA VAL A 494 -5.72 2.61 46.42
C VAL A 494 -5.99 1.55 45.36
N GLN A 495 -7.09 0.81 45.54
CA GLN A 495 -7.58 -0.16 44.58
C GLN A 495 -9.04 0.14 44.24
N TRP A 496 -9.34 0.11 42.95
CA TRP A 496 -10.69 0.14 42.40
C TRP A 496 -11.02 -1.24 41.86
N ILE A 497 -12.10 -1.82 42.39
CA ILE A 497 -12.51 -3.19 42.07
C ILE A 497 -13.89 -3.13 41.43
N TYR A 498 -14.01 -3.77 40.27
CA TYR A 498 -15.27 -4.01 39.58
C TYR A 498 -15.44 -5.51 39.40
N SER A 499 -16.54 -6.05 39.91
CA SER A 499 -16.96 -7.44 39.72
C SER A 499 -18.44 -7.44 39.38
N SER A 500 -18.79 -7.95 38.20
CA SER A 500 -20.17 -8.01 37.73
C SER A 500 -20.40 -9.19 36.79
N LEU A 501 -21.65 -9.64 36.73
CA LEU A 501 -22.14 -10.50 35.66
C LEU A 501 -22.66 -9.60 34.52
N LEU A 502 -22.07 -9.69 33.33
CA LEU A 502 -22.58 -9.02 32.14
C LEU A 502 -23.58 -9.95 31.44
N PRO A 503 -24.83 -9.53 31.22
CA PRO A 503 -25.90 -10.41 30.73
C PRO A 503 -25.76 -10.75 29.24
N GLN A 504 -26.33 -11.88 28.83
CA GLN A 504 -26.52 -12.23 27.42
C GLN A 504 -27.47 -11.23 26.74
N GLY A 505 -27.26 -10.94 25.46
CA GLY A 505 -28.16 -10.13 24.64
C GLY A 505 -27.50 -8.89 24.06
N GLU A 506 -28.23 -7.77 24.08
CA GLU A 506 -27.80 -6.50 23.50
C GLU A 506 -26.63 -5.87 24.26
N LYS A 507 -25.90 -5.02 23.54
CA LYS A 507 -24.78 -4.25 24.04
C LYS A 507 -25.13 -3.46 25.31
N THR A 508 -24.41 -3.74 26.39
CA THR A 508 -24.58 -3.07 27.68
C THR A 508 -23.36 -2.18 27.98
N LYS A 509 -23.59 -0.91 28.30
CA LYS A 509 -22.57 0.03 28.82
C LYS A 509 -22.76 0.22 30.33
N VAL A 510 -21.73 -0.10 31.11
CA VAL A 510 -21.73 0.10 32.57
C VAL A 510 -20.82 1.27 32.93
N SER A 511 -21.41 2.37 33.42
CA SER A 511 -20.71 3.61 33.75
C SER A 511 -21.31 4.25 35.02
N PRO A 512 -20.50 4.59 36.05
CA PRO A 512 -19.08 4.27 36.18
C PRO A 512 -18.86 2.76 36.37
N ALA A 513 -17.77 2.21 35.82
CA ALA A 513 -17.38 0.82 36.09
C ALA A 513 -16.92 0.66 37.55
N PHE A 514 -16.11 1.60 38.05
CA PHE A 514 -15.63 1.56 39.42
C PHE A 514 -16.35 2.61 40.29
N PRO A 515 -16.93 2.22 41.43
CA PRO A 515 -17.55 3.17 42.35
C PRO A 515 -16.56 4.25 42.81
N GLY A 516 -17.02 5.51 42.86
CA GLY A 516 -16.23 6.63 43.37
C GLY A 516 -15.13 7.14 42.43
N THR A 517 -15.09 6.68 41.18
CA THR A 517 -14.21 7.26 40.16
C THR A 517 -14.69 8.66 39.74
N PRO A 518 -13.78 9.58 39.39
CA PRO A 518 -14.18 10.91 38.94
C PRO A 518 -14.97 10.86 37.64
N MET A 519 -15.90 11.80 37.53
CA MET A 519 -16.67 12.06 36.33
C MET A 519 -16.20 13.36 35.69
N GLN A 520 -16.27 13.41 34.37
CA GLN A 520 -16.02 14.61 33.60
C GLN A 520 -17.19 15.59 33.66
N GLU A 521 -16.93 16.82 33.21
CA GLU A 521 -17.93 17.88 33.13
C GLU A 521 -19.14 17.50 32.26
N ASP A 522 -18.93 16.66 31.25
CA ASP A 522 -19.98 16.15 30.36
C ASP A 522 -20.72 14.90 30.93
N GLY A 523 -20.41 14.50 32.17
CA GLY A 523 -21.03 13.39 32.86
C GLY A 523 -20.45 12.02 32.51
N ILE A 524 -19.38 11.94 31.72
CA ILE A 524 -18.73 10.68 31.38
C ILE A 524 -17.75 10.27 32.49
N SER A 525 -17.84 9.04 32.96
CA SER A 525 -16.92 8.49 33.98
C SER A 525 -15.49 8.35 33.45
N SER A 526 -14.47 8.51 34.29
CA SER A 526 -13.08 8.15 33.95
C SER A 526 -12.89 6.66 33.60
N ALA A 527 -13.84 5.81 34.00
CA ALA A 527 -13.85 4.39 33.65
C ALA A 527 -15.25 3.83 33.38
N TRP A 528 -15.40 3.05 32.31
CA TRP A 528 -16.62 2.30 31.99
C TRP A 528 -16.31 0.99 31.26
N VAL A 529 -17.24 0.05 31.32
CA VAL A 529 -17.17 -1.23 30.58
C VAL A 529 -18.23 -1.25 29.49
N LEU A 530 -17.87 -1.79 28.33
CA LEU A 530 -18.77 -1.99 27.20
C LEU A 530 -18.73 -3.45 26.77
N SER A 531 -19.88 -4.13 26.74
CA SER A 531 -19.96 -5.51 26.24
C SER A 531 -19.91 -5.59 24.71
N ALA A 532 -19.62 -6.78 24.20
CA ALA A 532 -19.79 -7.11 22.79
C ALA A 532 -21.27 -7.05 22.35
N ASP A 533 -21.48 -7.03 21.04
CA ASP A 533 -22.79 -6.98 20.40
C ASP A 533 -22.81 -7.91 19.16
N PRO A 534 -23.63 -8.98 19.15
CA PRO A 534 -24.43 -9.49 20.27
C PRO A 534 -23.57 -10.26 21.29
N MET A 535 -23.98 -10.26 22.56
CA MET A 535 -23.36 -11.11 23.57
C MET A 535 -24.04 -12.48 23.62
N HIS A 536 -23.31 -13.53 23.20
CA HIS A 536 -23.87 -14.89 23.07
C HIS A 536 -24.03 -15.65 24.39
N ASP A 537 -23.15 -15.41 25.37
CA ASP A 537 -23.22 -16.00 26.71
C ASP A 537 -23.05 -14.91 27.77
N GLY A 538 -23.63 -15.11 28.96
CA GLY A 538 -23.32 -14.29 30.13
C GLY A 538 -21.85 -14.40 30.53
N LEU A 539 -21.26 -13.28 30.99
CA LEU A 539 -19.84 -13.19 31.33
C LEU A 539 -19.65 -12.78 32.79
N GLN A 540 -18.87 -13.56 33.54
CA GLN A 540 -18.31 -13.11 34.80
C GLN A 540 -17.10 -12.21 34.49
N TYR A 541 -17.16 -10.95 34.91
CA TYR A 541 -16.16 -9.93 34.58
C TYR A 541 -15.60 -9.29 35.85
N GLU A 542 -14.30 -9.41 36.07
CA GLU A 542 -13.57 -8.84 37.20
C GLU A 542 -12.40 -7.99 36.72
N ALA A 543 -12.38 -6.72 37.13
CA ALA A 543 -11.28 -5.79 36.88
C ALA A 543 -10.83 -5.15 38.20
N VAL A 544 -9.52 -5.16 38.44
CA VAL A 544 -8.88 -4.51 39.58
C VAL A 544 -7.83 -3.55 39.06
N VAL A 545 -8.06 -2.26 39.28
CA VAL A 545 -7.08 -1.19 39.00
C VAL A 545 -6.46 -0.77 40.33
N ALA A 546 -5.13 -0.81 40.43
CA ALA A 546 -4.41 -0.39 41.62
C ALA A 546 -3.43 0.73 41.31
N GLU A 547 -3.39 1.75 42.17
CA GLU A 547 -2.39 2.80 42.15
C GLU A 547 -1.20 2.41 43.03
N GLU A 548 -0.02 2.32 42.42
CA GLU A 548 1.27 2.13 43.06
C GLU A 548 2.13 3.40 42.89
N PRO A 549 3.21 3.59 43.68
CA PRO A 549 3.99 4.83 43.66
C PRO A 549 4.53 5.24 42.29
N SER A 550 4.82 4.28 41.42
CA SER A 550 5.43 4.50 40.10
C SER A 550 4.62 3.94 38.93
N ASN A 551 3.50 3.24 39.16
CA ASN A 551 2.67 2.69 38.09
C ASN A 551 1.20 2.53 38.49
N THR A 552 0.34 2.38 37.48
CA THR A 552 -1.02 1.86 37.67
C THR A 552 -1.03 0.43 37.19
N THR A 553 -1.44 -0.53 38.02
CA THR A 553 -1.59 -1.93 37.58
C THR A 553 -3.05 -2.25 37.31
N LEU A 554 -3.32 -3.00 36.24
CA LEU A 554 -4.62 -3.59 35.93
C LEU A 554 -4.51 -5.10 36.00
N SER A 555 -5.38 -5.74 36.79
CA SER A 555 -5.67 -7.17 36.74
C SER A 555 -7.07 -7.37 36.19
N LEU A 556 -7.20 -8.09 35.09
CA LEU A 556 -8.44 -8.33 34.38
C LEU A 556 -8.69 -9.83 34.25
N GLN A 557 -9.81 -10.31 34.79
CA GLN A 557 -10.23 -11.70 34.74
C GLN A 557 -11.65 -11.79 34.16
N VAL A 558 -11.83 -12.65 33.15
CA VAL A 558 -13.12 -12.86 32.48
C VAL A 558 -13.34 -14.35 32.25
N SER A 559 -14.53 -14.85 32.57
CA SER A 559 -14.96 -16.22 32.25
C SER A 559 -16.43 -16.22 31.82
N ARG A 560 -16.90 -17.36 31.29
CA ARG A 560 -18.34 -17.57 31.10
C ARG A 560 -19.01 -17.64 32.48
N GLU A 561 -20.26 -17.20 32.54
CA GLU A 561 -21.09 -17.38 33.73
C GLU A 561 -21.04 -18.84 34.24
N GLY A 562 -20.68 -19.02 35.51
CA GLY A 562 -20.57 -20.33 36.16
C GLY A 562 -19.27 -21.09 35.88
N GLU A 563 -18.36 -20.57 35.05
CA GLU A 563 -17.03 -21.14 34.84
C GLU A 563 -15.97 -20.45 35.71
N ALA A 564 -15.00 -21.23 36.22
CA ALA A 564 -13.83 -20.67 36.88
C ALA A 564 -12.98 -19.84 35.88
N PHE A 565 -12.30 -18.82 36.40
CA PHE A 565 -11.29 -18.10 35.61
C PHE A 565 -10.21 -19.08 35.11
N GLY A 566 -9.89 -19.00 33.82
CA GLY A 566 -9.06 -19.97 33.11
C GLY A 566 -7.89 -19.33 32.38
N ARG A 567 -7.17 -20.14 31.59
CA ARG A 567 -6.17 -19.64 30.64
C ARG A 567 -6.86 -19.00 29.45
N HIS A 568 -6.25 -17.93 28.97
CA HIS A 568 -6.71 -17.15 27.81
C HIS A 568 -7.07 -18.02 26.60
N GLU A 569 -8.26 -17.81 26.04
CA GLU A 569 -8.73 -18.43 24.80
C GLU A 569 -8.78 -17.42 23.66
N TRP A 570 -8.22 -17.81 22.50
CA TRP A 570 -8.33 -17.02 21.27
C TRP A 570 -9.79 -16.95 20.80
N GLY A 571 -10.23 -15.76 20.36
CA GLY A 571 -11.63 -15.53 19.96
C GLY A 571 -12.01 -14.06 19.79
N ASP A 572 -13.29 -13.77 19.73
CA ASP A 572 -13.78 -12.40 19.56
C ASP A 572 -13.70 -11.59 20.87
N THR A 573 -13.56 -10.27 20.74
CA THR A 573 -13.65 -9.36 21.89
C THR A 573 -15.04 -9.46 22.53
N ARG A 574 -15.09 -9.82 23.81
CA ARG A 574 -16.33 -10.04 24.58
C ARG A 574 -16.75 -8.83 25.41
N ALA A 575 -15.79 -8.02 25.86
CA ALA A 575 -16.04 -6.75 26.54
C ALA A 575 -14.80 -5.86 26.42
N ILE A 576 -14.95 -4.56 26.66
CA ILE A 576 -13.85 -3.58 26.62
C ILE A 576 -13.96 -2.68 27.86
N LEU A 577 -12.88 -2.59 28.64
CA LEU A 577 -12.74 -1.65 29.74
C LEU A 577 -12.06 -0.37 29.22
N PHE A 578 -12.77 0.75 29.25
CA PHE A 578 -12.24 2.06 28.89
C PHE A 578 -11.75 2.79 30.13
N LEU A 579 -10.54 3.34 30.07
CA LEU A 579 -9.86 4.05 31.15
C LEU A 579 -9.29 5.36 30.63
N SER A 580 -9.53 6.47 31.33
CA SER A 580 -8.93 7.78 31.03
C SER A 580 -7.95 8.21 32.11
N PRO A 581 -6.87 8.91 31.75
CA PRO A 581 -5.94 9.51 32.70
C PRO A 581 -6.44 10.82 33.34
N LEU A 582 -7.56 11.40 32.86
CA LEU A 582 -8.09 12.72 33.24
C LEU A 582 -7.07 13.85 33.02
N ALA A 583 -6.26 13.73 31.97
CA ALA A 583 -5.19 14.65 31.65
C ALA A 583 -5.50 15.54 30.44
N GLY A 584 -6.70 15.39 29.86
CA GLY A 584 -7.14 16.10 28.67
C GLY A 584 -6.15 15.96 27.52
N GLU A 585 -5.74 17.10 26.98
CA GLU A 585 -4.78 17.18 25.87
C GLU A 585 -3.33 17.03 26.32
N LYS A 586 -3.03 16.90 27.62
CA LYS A 586 -1.65 16.70 28.07
C LYS A 586 -1.17 15.28 27.84
N ALA A 587 -2.08 14.28 27.84
CA ALA A 587 -1.73 12.88 27.60
C ALA A 587 -1.53 12.62 26.11
N GLN A 588 -0.26 12.58 25.69
CA GLN A 588 0.14 12.45 24.28
C GLN A 588 0.54 11.03 23.89
N VAL A 589 1.01 10.22 24.84
CA VAL A 589 1.40 8.83 24.60
C VAL A 589 0.78 7.95 25.66
N PHE A 590 0.26 6.79 25.29
CA PHE A 590 -0.22 5.78 26.23
C PHE A 590 0.72 4.59 26.18
N ARG A 591 1.07 4.06 27.35
CA ARG A 591 2.00 2.95 27.50
C ARG A 591 1.36 1.83 28.30
N LEU A 592 1.30 0.65 27.70
CA LEU A 592 0.86 -0.60 28.33
C LEU A 592 2.09 -1.46 28.49
N SER A 593 2.30 -2.04 29.66
CA SER A 593 3.48 -2.84 29.94
C SER A 593 3.09 -4.21 30.45
N LEU A 594 3.64 -5.25 29.83
CA LEU A 594 3.43 -6.65 30.22
C LEU A 594 4.73 -7.23 30.75
N ARG A 595 4.62 -8.05 31.80
CA ARG A 595 5.75 -8.80 32.37
C ARG A 595 5.85 -10.17 31.69
N ARG A 596 7.06 -10.59 31.36
CA ARG A 596 7.36 -11.92 30.81
C ARG A 596 7.21 -13.03 31.87
N PRO A 597 6.82 -14.26 31.47
CA PRO A 597 6.52 -14.69 30.10
C PRO A 597 5.18 -14.16 29.60
N PHE A 598 5.11 -13.76 28.33
CA PHE A 598 3.82 -13.40 27.72
C PHE A 598 3.01 -14.67 27.51
N GLU A 599 1.80 -14.74 28.06
CA GLU A 599 0.83 -15.71 27.59
C GLU A 599 0.41 -15.33 26.14
N HIS A 600 -0.09 -16.30 25.36
CA HIS A 600 -0.50 -16.11 23.95
C HIS A 600 -1.60 -15.03 23.76
N ALA A 601 -2.08 -14.42 24.84
CA ALA A 601 -3.07 -13.35 24.89
C ALA A 601 -2.57 -11.99 24.35
N HIS A 602 -1.27 -11.71 24.42
CA HIS A 602 -0.76 -10.35 24.19
C HIS A 602 -0.90 -9.87 22.74
N GLU A 603 -0.70 -10.74 21.74
CA GLU A 603 -0.89 -10.39 20.32
C GLU A 603 -2.34 -9.98 20.06
N GLN A 604 -3.28 -10.85 20.46
CA GLN A 604 -4.70 -10.58 20.33
C GLN A 604 -5.13 -9.33 21.10
N LEU A 605 -4.58 -9.11 22.30
CA LEU A 605 -4.82 -7.90 23.09
C LEU A 605 -4.39 -6.65 22.32
N MET A 606 -3.15 -6.59 21.83
CA MET A 606 -2.60 -5.41 21.14
C MET A 606 -3.35 -5.09 19.84
N HIS A 607 -3.79 -6.12 19.09
CA HIS A 607 -4.59 -5.92 17.87
C HIS A 607 -6.01 -5.41 18.13
N ASN A 608 -6.52 -5.51 19.36
CA ASN A 608 -7.90 -5.16 19.70
C ASN A 608 -8.02 -3.95 20.65
N VAL A 609 -6.91 -3.27 20.99
CA VAL A 609 -6.94 -2.03 21.77
C VAL A 609 -7.78 -0.98 21.05
N ARG A 610 -8.63 -0.29 21.80
CA ARG A 610 -9.51 0.75 21.29
C ARG A 610 -9.16 2.11 21.89
N ARG A 611 -9.57 3.17 21.19
CA ARG A 611 -9.65 4.52 21.73
C ARG A 611 -11.09 4.97 21.80
N SER A 612 -11.41 5.84 22.74
CA SER A 612 -12.72 6.50 22.81
C SER A 612 -12.57 7.98 23.08
N ASP A 613 -13.49 8.77 22.53
CA ASP A 613 -13.76 10.16 22.91
C ASP A 613 -14.93 10.27 23.91
N GLY A 614 -15.37 9.13 24.46
CA GLY A 614 -16.53 9.01 25.35
C GLY A 614 -17.84 8.68 24.63
N ARG A 615 -17.93 8.93 23.31
CA ARG A 615 -19.13 8.72 22.48
C ARG A 615 -18.93 7.62 21.45
N SER A 616 -17.82 7.70 20.71
CA SER A 616 -17.44 6.79 19.64
C SER A 616 -16.16 6.05 20.00
N ASN A 617 -16.09 4.79 19.57
CA ASN A 617 -14.95 3.92 19.84
C ASN A 617 -14.28 3.55 18.52
N PHE A 618 -12.97 3.70 18.46
CA PHE A 618 -12.17 3.44 17.26
C PHE A 618 -11.07 2.44 17.58
N SER A 619 -10.55 1.75 16.56
CA SER A 619 -9.29 1.02 16.72
C SER A 619 -8.17 1.98 17.13
N TRP A 620 -7.28 1.56 18.02
CA TRP A 620 -6.07 2.32 18.33
C TRP A 620 -4.86 1.47 17.99
N PRO A 621 -4.23 1.68 16.83
CA PRO A 621 -3.10 0.86 16.41
C PRO A 621 -1.89 1.05 17.34
N LEU A 622 -1.19 -0.05 17.61
CA LEU A 622 0.11 -0.03 18.26
C LEU A 622 1.12 0.70 17.37
N ILE A 623 1.84 1.68 17.92
CA ILE A 623 2.82 2.47 17.17
C ILE A 623 4.25 1.95 17.38
N MET A 624 4.57 1.54 18.60
CA MET A 624 5.92 1.10 18.95
C MET A 624 5.86 0.06 20.07
N GLN A 625 6.83 -0.84 20.10
CA GLN A 625 7.07 -1.74 21.22
C GLN A 625 8.54 -1.77 21.59
N GLU A 626 8.84 -1.87 22.88
CA GLU A 626 10.21 -1.90 23.40
C GLU A 626 10.35 -2.94 24.51
N ASP A 627 11.47 -3.65 24.53
CA ASP A 627 11.81 -4.60 25.59
C ASP A 627 12.74 -3.92 26.62
N GLU A 628 12.39 -4.03 27.91
CA GLU A 628 13.19 -3.55 29.04
C GLU A 628 13.28 -4.64 30.13
N GLY A 629 14.38 -5.39 30.13
CA GLY A 629 14.58 -6.49 31.06
C GLY A 629 13.51 -7.59 30.91
N ASN A 630 12.67 -7.76 31.94
CA ASN A 630 11.54 -8.71 31.91
C ASN A 630 10.20 -8.06 31.50
N MET A 631 10.19 -6.77 31.18
CA MET A 631 9.01 -6.04 30.73
C MET A 631 9.07 -5.81 29.21
N ARG A 632 7.89 -5.75 28.60
CA ARG A 632 7.70 -5.18 27.26
C ARG A 632 6.68 -4.07 27.33
N HIS A 633 7.04 -2.93 26.76
CA HIS A 633 6.24 -1.73 26.67
C HIS A 633 5.62 -1.64 25.28
N PHE A 634 4.35 -1.25 25.23
CA PHE A 634 3.55 -1.08 24.04
C PHE A 634 3.00 0.33 24.04
N TYR A 635 3.27 1.09 22.98
CA TYR A 635 3.01 2.52 22.91
C TYR A 635 1.93 2.85 21.88
N PHE A 636 1.01 3.70 22.31
CA PHE A 636 -0.09 4.22 21.49
C PHE A 636 0.02 5.74 21.47
N LEU A 637 0.15 6.31 20.28
CA LEU A 637 0.26 7.75 20.10
C LEU A 637 -1.13 8.36 20.07
N ARG A 638 -1.34 9.45 20.81
CA ARG A 638 -2.56 10.25 20.72
C ARG A 638 -2.67 10.82 19.31
N PRO A 639 -3.81 10.62 18.62
CA PRO A 639 -4.02 11.26 17.33
C PRO A 639 -3.93 12.78 17.48
N GLN A 640 -3.16 13.45 16.64
CA GLN A 640 -2.92 14.90 16.74
C GLN A 640 -4.21 15.74 16.84
N ASN A 641 -5.27 15.28 16.16
CA ASN A 641 -6.54 15.97 16.05
C ASN A 641 -7.57 15.59 17.13
N HIS A 642 -7.25 14.66 18.03
CA HIS A 642 -8.17 14.30 19.12
C HIS A 642 -8.26 15.46 20.12
N LYS A 643 -9.46 16.02 20.30
CA LYS A 643 -9.72 17.12 21.24
C LYS A 643 -10.27 16.59 22.56
N GLY A 644 -9.91 17.24 23.66
CA GLY A 644 -10.42 16.88 24.98
C GLY A 644 -9.82 15.58 25.55
N GLU A 645 -10.58 14.85 26.37
CA GLU A 645 -10.07 13.62 26.97
C GLU A 645 -10.09 12.44 25.99
N ILE A 646 -9.17 11.50 26.19
CA ILE A 646 -9.11 10.23 25.46
C ILE A 646 -9.09 9.06 26.45
N TRP A 647 -9.80 7.99 26.10
CA TRP A 647 -9.81 6.75 26.87
C TRP A 647 -9.13 5.64 26.09
N ILE A 648 -8.30 4.89 26.79
CA ILE A 648 -7.78 3.63 26.27
C ILE A 648 -8.74 2.49 26.63
N GLY A 649 -9.15 1.74 25.61
CA GLY A 649 -10.02 0.58 25.71
C GLY A 649 -9.22 -0.71 25.70
N ILE A 650 -9.20 -1.41 26.83
CA ILE A 650 -8.55 -2.70 27.00
C ILE A 650 -9.57 -3.82 26.71
N PRO A 651 -9.39 -4.59 25.63
CA PRO A 651 -10.33 -5.64 25.27
C PRO A 651 -10.16 -6.85 26.20
N ALA A 652 -11.26 -7.55 26.42
CA ALA A 652 -11.32 -8.80 27.13
C ALA A 652 -11.98 -9.86 26.25
N PHE A 653 -11.49 -11.08 26.33
CA PHE A 653 -11.91 -12.24 25.58
C PHE A 653 -12.46 -13.31 26.54
N LEU A 654 -12.95 -14.43 26.01
CA LEU A 654 -13.36 -15.53 26.88
C LEU A 654 -12.13 -16.11 27.61
N ARG A 655 -12.28 -16.43 28.90
CA ARG A 655 -11.21 -16.93 29.77
C ARG A 655 -9.96 -16.03 29.85
N THR A 656 -10.12 -14.72 29.67
CA THR A 656 -9.02 -13.76 29.80
C THR A 656 -8.51 -13.69 31.24
N SER A 657 -7.20 -13.78 31.43
CA SER A 657 -6.52 -13.48 32.69
C SER A 657 -5.27 -12.67 32.36
N ILE A 658 -5.33 -11.35 32.56
CA ILE A 658 -4.26 -10.45 32.15
C ILE A 658 -3.87 -9.53 33.30
N SER A 659 -2.57 -9.38 33.52
CA SER A 659 -2.00 -8.36 34.40
C SER A 659 -1.07 -7.45 33.60
N MET A 660 -1.26 -6.13 33.72
CA MET A 660 -0.50 -5.13 32.98
C MET A 660 -0.27 -3.86 33.79
N GLU A 661 0.72 -3.07 33.39
CA GLU A 661 0.94 -1.71 33.90
C GLU A 661 0.48 -0.69 32.86
N LEU A 662 -0.23 0.35 33.31
CA LEU A 662 -0.78 1.42 32.49
C LEU A 662 -0.15 2.75 32.89
N ALA A 663 0.34 3.48 31.89
CA ALA A 663 0.91 4.80 32.06
C ALA A 663 0.59 5.69 30.85
N PHE A 664 0.79 6.99 31.00
CA PHE A 664 0.71 7.95 29.91
C PHE A 664 1.88 8.93 29.96
N GLY A 665 2.37 9.32 28.79
CA GLY A 665 3.35 10.36 28.59
C GLY A 665 2.68 11.73 28.52
N ILE A 666 3.27 12.70 29.21
CA ILE A 666 2.90 14.12 29.12
C ILE A 666 4.08 14.91 28.55
N ALA A 667 3.77 16.02 27.87
CA ALA A 667 4.81 16.97 27.50
C ALA A 667 5.52 17.47 28.78
N SER A 668 6.85 17.37 28.82
CA SER A 668 7.67 18.00 29.85
C SER A 668 7.44 19.51 29.80
N VAL A 669 6.98 20.07 30.93
CA VAL A 669 6.71 21.51 31.09
C VAL A 669 8.01 22.31 31.12
#